data_AF-A0A4Q2ZVR4-F1
#
_entry.id   AF-A0A4Q2ZVR4-F1
#
_cell.length_a   1.000
_cell.length_b   1.000
_cell.length_c   1.000
_cell.angle_alpha   90.00
_cell.angle_beta   90.00
_cell.angle_gamma   90.00
#
_symmetry.space_group_name_H-M   'P 1'
#
loop_
_entity.id
_entity.type
_entity.pdbx_description
1 polymer ?
#
loop_
_entity_poly.entity_id
_entity_poly.type
_entity_poly.pdbx_seq_one_letter_code
_entity_poly.pdbx_strand_id
1 'polypeptide(L)'
;MNERPPIILKHDGLFDIAIGKNRHEKNWQNKQMLLSDLFIRLQQTHKTPETIREYLAAPKSRQDEIKDIGGFVGGYLQNGKRKKDHVAHRQLVTLDLDFAEPDIWGMFELIYGYAAAMYSTHKHTEAKPRLRLVMPLDREVYADEYVAIARRIAGDLGIEQFDNTGFQPERLMYWPSTPKDVDYYFKHQDGPWLSADQVLSTYHDWRDSSEWPVSEQFSAVIQNAIKKQGDPLEKTGVIGAFCRAYTIQEAIEKFLFDVYAPCDMEGRYTYIEGSTAGGLVIYEDKFAFSHHGTDPTSNKLCNAFDLVRIHKFGNKDDNTSASTPANKRPSFIAMQDFATSDKDVKRVMFSEREAQLKDDFADEFPADDEEAEEDNSEWKSEKLEVNRQGIPYATIDNLVNILENDTRLKGRFKKDIFSGRELIIGRLPWRNDSVDTYIKDSDIANLKYRLKLWHSIVVTSALIEDALQVVYQRNSFHAVRDYLNSLVWDQQERIDTLLIDYLGAKDTEYTRHVTRKAIVAAVARVFRPGCKFDNMLVLVGEQGIGKSTILNRLGRQWFSDSFNFHMLKNGKEAPEQIQGAWLVEIGELAGLRKTEVESAKSFLSKQEDRFRMSYGRRLEYFPRQCVFFGTTNNREFLQDVTGNRRFWPVDTKVQPPIKSVFTDLTEDEIGQVWAEALYLYKHNEPLHLSPEIEELAAAEQQEHAEWDDRTGEIQQYLDTLLPDPETWRNIKVEDRQGWYRGGTSTFLTVQEHGTHQRNVVSVSEIWREMLQDRQPMSKANTKHVHTILQQLGWKQQKNPRYVSEHGRQRVYVRPKGQLVQVQKSDNNDQIFTDNNAVSDNKPQKSNRQQSNNRTQ
;
A
#
# COMPACT_ATOMS: atom_id res chain seq x y z
N MET A 1 -51.96 -43.77 61.86
CA MET A 1 -50.56 -44.07 62.21
C MET A 1 -50.51 -45.57 62.51
N ASN A 2 -50.09 -46.38 61.54
CA ASN A 2 -49.69 -47.75 61.82
C ASN A 2 -48.17 -47.68 61.99
N GLU A 3 -47.71 -47.65 63.24
CA GLU A 3 -46.28 -47.70 63.58
C GLU A 3 -45.72 -49.04 63.08
N ARG A 4 -44.94 -48.97 62.00
CA ARG A 4 -44.07 -50.08 61.57
C ARG A 4 -42.90 -50.16 62.56
N PRO A 5 -42.36 -51.37 62.82
CA PRO A 5 -41.35 -51.58 63.86
C PRO A 5 -40.10 -50.71 63.64
N PRO A 6 -39.41 -50.29 64.72
CA PRO A 6 -38.16 -49.53 64.61
C PRO A 6 -37.11 -50.37 63.87
N ILE A 7 -36.47 -49.77 62.85
CA ILE A 7 -35.32 -50.38 62.18
C ILE A 7 -34.11 -50.23 63.12
N ILE A 8 -33.63 -51.35 63.65
CA ILE A 8 -32.43 -51.41 64.49
C ILE A 8 -31.35 -52.12 63.69
N LEU A 9 -30.28 -51.41 63.34
CA LEU A 9 -29.16 -51.94 62.57
C LEU A 9 -28.00 -52.30 63.50
N LYS A 10 -27.36 -53.44 63.27
CA LYS A 10 -26.10 -53.81 63.94
C LYS A 10 -24.93 -52.99 63.39
N HIS A 11 -24.99 -52.63 62.11
CA HIS A 11 -23.97 -51.85 61.41
C HIS A 11 -24.44 -50.41 61.14
N ASP A 12 -24.90 -49.74 62.19
CA ASP A 12 -25.32 -48.33 62.13
C ASP A 12 -24.12 -47.37 62.21
N GLY A 13 -24.28 -46.16 61.66
CA GLY A 13 -23.22 -45.17 61.63
C GLY A 13 -23.70 -43.80 61.16
N LEU A 14 -22.95 -42.75 61.53
CA LEU A 14 -23.22 -41.38 61.10
C LEU A 14 -22.57 -41.13 59.73
N PHE A 15 -23.30 -40.44 58.86
CA PHE A 15 -22.80 -39.97 57.58
C PHE A 15 -23.34 -38.57 57.26
N ASP A 16 -22.65 -37.87 56.35
CA ASP A 16 -23.07 -36.56 55.87
C ASP A 16 -24.16 -36.66 54.80
N ILE A 17 -25.20 -35.84 54.93
CA ILE A 17 -26.31 -35.74 53.99
C ILE A 17 -26.73 -34.29 53.79
N ALA A 18 -26.93 -33.88 52.54
CA ALA A 18 -27.49 -32.59 52.19
C ALA A 18 -28.98 -32.74 51.84
N ILE A 19 -29.87 -32.00 52.50
CA ILE A 19 -31.32 -32.07 52.29
C ILE A 19 -31.86 -30.79 51.68
N GLY A 20 -32.77 -30.94 50.71
CA GLY A 20 -33.51 -29.84 50.07
C GLY A 20 -35.02 -30.02 50.19
N LYS A 21 -35.75 -28.90 50.25
CA LYS A 21 -37.23 -28.91 50.34
C LYS A 21 -37.90 -29.29 49.03
N ASN A 22 -37.23 -29.03 47.92
CA ASN A 22 -37.64 -29.39 46.56
C ASN A 22 -36.42 -29.39 45.63
N ARG A 23 -36.59 -29.79 44.38
CA ARG A 23 -35.51 -29.88 43.38
C ARG A 23 -34.89 -28.53 43.00
N HIS A 24 -35.61 -27.42 43.22
CA HIS A 24 -35.22 -26.05 42.88
C HIS A 24 -34.52 -25.32 44.03
N GLU A 25 -34.37 -25.98 45.18
CA GLU A 25 -33.66 -25.44 46.34
C GLU A 25 -32.25 -24.99 45.94
N LYS A 26 -31.94 -23.71 46.20
CA LYS A 26 -30.63 -23.13 45.91
C LYS A 26 -29.64 -23.37 47.04
N ASN A 27 -30.15 -23.48 48.28
CA ASN A 27 -29.37 -23.61 49.50
C ASN A 27 -29.78 -24.89 50.23
N TRP A 28 -29.02 -25.96 49.98
CA TRP A 28 -29.20 -27.27 50.60
C TRP A 28 -28.62 -27.28 52.02
N GLN A 29 -29.30 -27.96 52.94
CA GLN A 29 -28.88 -28.05 54.34
C GLN A 29 -28.04 -29.29 54.56
N ASN A 30 -26.73 -29.11 54.79
CA ASN A 30 -25.84 -30.19 55.20
C ASN A 30 -26.10 -30.55 56.67
N LYS A 31 -26.14 -31.84 56.98
CA LYS A 31 -26.25 -32.36 58.34
C LYS A 31 -25.67 -33.78 58.41
N GLN A 32 -25.47 -34.26 59.64
CA GLN A 32 -25.21 -35.68 59.90
C GLN A 32 -26.53 -36.42 60.18
N MET A 33 -26.59 -37.69 59.77
CA MET A 33 -27.75 -38.57 59.95
C MET A 33 -27.26 -40.00 60.22
N LEU A 34 -27.95 -40.73 61.10
CA LEU A 34 -27.70 -42.17 61.27
C LEU A 34 -28.26 -42.94 60.07
N LEU A 35 -27.61 -44.04 59.69
CA LEU A 35 -28.11 -44.90 58.62
C LEU A 35 -29.49 -45.47 58.95
N SER A 36 -29.71 -45.85 60.21
CA SER A 36 -31.03 -46.27 60.72
C SER A 36 -32.09 -45.18 60.51
N ASP A 37 -31.79 -43.91 60.83
CA ASP A 37 -32.70 -42.78 60.61
C ASP A 37 -33.04 -42.59 59.12
N LEU A 38 -32.06 -42.75 58.24
CA LEU A 38 -32.29 -42.71 56.80
C LEU A 38 -33.22 -43.84 56.37
N PHE A 39 -32.97 -45.08 56.80
CA PHE A 39 -33.78 -46.24 56.43
C PHE A 39 -35.20 -46.12 56.98
N ILE A 40 -35.38 -45.61 58.20
CA ILE A 40 -36.70 -45.32 58.79
C ILE A 40 -37.44 -44.31 57.92
N ARG A 41 -36.76 -43.25 57.48
CA ARG A 41 -37.36 -42.24 56.61
C ARG A 41 -37.71 -42.81 55.23
N LEU A 42 -36.87 -43.67 54.67
CA LEU A 42 -37.12 -44.32 53.38
C LEU A 42 -38.20 -45.41 53.48
N GLN A 43 -38.45 -46.02 54.64
CA GLN A 43 -39.52 -47.01 54.82
C GLN A 43 -40.92 -46.41 54.63
N GLN A 44 -41.05 -45.08 54.75
CA GLN A 44 -42.32 -44.36 54.71
C GLN A 44 -42.43 -43.51 53.45
N THR A 45 -43.43 -43.79 52.62
CA THR A 45 -43.73 -42.99 51.43
C THR A 45 -44.81 -41.93 51.71
N HIS A 46 -44.72 -40.79 51.03
CA HIS A 46 -45.80 -39.83 50.95
C HIS A 46 -46.82 -40.24 49.88
N LYS A 47 -48.04 -40.57 50.31
CA LYS A 47 -49.15 -40.89 49.40
C LYS A 47 -49.72 -39.63 48.77
N THR A 48 -49.67 -39.55 47.45
CA THR A 48 -50.20 -38.44 46.66
C THR A 48 -51.64 -38.71 46.19
N PRO A 49 -52.47 -37.67 45.95
CA PRO A 49 -53.91 -37.84 45.74
C PRO A 49 -54.31 -38.39 44.35
N GLU A 50 -53.40 -38.40 43.39
CA GLU A 50 -53.61 -38.93 42.04
C GLU A 50 -53.40 -40.45 41.95
N THR A 51 -54.02 -41.05 40.93
CA THR A 51 -53.74 -42.42 40.48
C THR A 51 -52.49 -42.46 39.60
N ILE A 52 -51.85 -43.62 39.46
CA ILE A 52 -50.70 -43.79 38.54
C ILE A 52 -51.08 -43.47 37.09
N ARG A 53 -52.32 -43.75 36.68
CA ARG A 53 -52.82 -43.42 35.34
C ARG A 53 -52.92 -41.92 35.13
N GLU A 54 -53.45 -41.18 36.10
CA GLU A 54 -53.52 -39.71 36.07
C GLU A 54 -52.11 -39.10 36.07
N TYR A 55 -51.20 -39.65 36.86
CA TYR A 55 -49.80 -39.21 36.89
C TYR A 55 -49.10 -39.39 35.54
N LEU A 56 -49.18 -40.59 34.93
CA LEU A 56 -48.54 -40.88 33.65
C LEU A 56 -49.14 -40.07 32.48
N ALA A 57 -50.44 -39.71 32.57
CA ALA A 57 -51.10 -38.85 31.59
C ALA A 57 -50.76 -37.36 31.74
N ALA A 58 -50.27 -36.92 32.91
CA ALA A 58 -49.92 -35.53 33.15
C ALA A 58 -48.65 -35.11 32.35
N PRO A 59 -48.52 -33.82 31.96
CA PRO A 59 -47.30 -33.30 31.37
C PRO A 59 -46.08 -33.50 32.28
N LYS A 60 -44.87 -33.62 31.69
CA LYS A 60 -43.62 -33.87 32.44
C LYS A 60 -43.36 -32.83 33.55
N SER A 61 -43.65 -31.55 33.31
CA SER A 61 -43.54 -30.49 34.32
C SER A 61 -44.42 -30.78 35.54
N ARG A 62 -45.67 -31.20 35.29
CA ARG A 62 -46.62 -31.54 36.34
C ARG A 62 -46.24 -32.83 37.07
N GLN A 63 -45.76 -33.84 36.35
CA GLN A 63 -45.21 -35.06 36.95
C GLN A 63 -44.04 -34.76 37.89
N ASP A 64 -43.19 -33.81 37.51
CA ASP A 64 -42.05 -33.39 38.32
C ASP A 64 -42.48 -32.64 39.58
N GLU A 65 -43.51 -31.79 39.50
CA GLU A 65 -44.09 -31.10 40.68
C GLU A 65 -44.73 -32.07 41.67
N ILE A 66 -45.52 -33.03 41.18
CA ILE A 66 -46.27 -33.98 42.03
C ILE A 66 -45.33 -34.86 42.86
N LYS A 67 -44.26 -35.38 42.26
CA LYS A 67 -43.32 -36.28 42.96
C LYS A 67 -42.39 -35.54 43.92
N ASP A 68 -42.26 -34.23 43.77
CA ASP A 68 -41.26 -33.41 44.47
C ASP A 68 -41.73 -33.01 45.87
N ILE A 69 -41.46 -33.90 46.81
CA ILE A 69 -41.62 -33.68 48.26
C ILE A 69 -40.27 -33.38 48.93
N GLY A 70 -39.32 -32.87 48.15
CA GLY A 70 -37.92 -32.71 48.55
C GLY A 70 -37.08 -33.96 48.29
N GLY A 71 -35.81 -33.86 48.67
CA GLY A 71 -34.85 -34.94 48.45
C GLY A 71 -33.56 -34.74 49.22
N PHE A 72 -32.57 -35.58 48.88
CA PHE A 72 -31.26 -35.57 49.49
C PHE A 72 -30.13 -35.82 48.50
N VAL A 73 -28.93 -35.39 48.85
CA VAL A 73 -27.66 -35.81 48.26
C VAL A 73 -26.88 -36.50 49.37
N GLY A 74 -26.43 -37.74 49.14
CA GLY A 74 -25.75 -38.57 50.14
C GLY A 74 -24.29 -38.21 50.35
N GLY A 75 -24.04 -36.97 50.75
CA GLY A 75 -22.72 -36.39 51.02
C GLY A 75 -22.82 -34.92 51.42
N TYR A 76 -21.70 -34.22 51.35
CA TYR A 76 -21.58 -32.83 51.77
C TYR A 76 -21.48 -31.87 50.57
N LEU A 77 -22.30 -30.81 50.57
CA LEU A 77 -22.29 -29.78 49.53
C LEU A 77 -21.59 -28.50 50.01
N GLN A 78 -20.48 -28.12 49.41
CA GLN A 78 -19.80 -26.85 49.67
C GLN A 78 -20.76 -25.69 49.44
N ASN A 79 -20.86 -24.79 50.43
CA ASN A 79 -21.78 -23.64 50.42
C ASN A 79 -23.27 -24.01 50.22
N GLY A 80 -23.66 -25.27 50.46
CA GLY A 80 -25.02 -25.75 50.24
C GLY A 80 -25.48 -25.71 48.78
N LYS A 81 -24.57 -25.66 47.81
CA LYS A 81 -24.92 -25.57 46.38
C LYS A 81 -24.85 -26.93 45.70
N ARG A 82 -25.93 -27.32 45.03
CA ARG A 82 -25.98 -28.55 44.25
C ARG A 82 -25.49 -28.32 42.81
N LYS A 83 -24.16 -28.30 42.65
CA LYS A 83 -23.44 -28.24 41.36
C LYS A 83 -22.26 -29.21 41.39
N LYS A 84 -21.80 -29.68 40.23
CA LYS A 84 -20.68 -30.65 40.09
C LYS A 84 -19.45 -30.26 40.93
N ASP A 85 -19.03 -29.01 40.83
CA ASP A 85 -17.86 -28.41 41.49
C ASP A 85 -18.08 -28.08 42.97
N HIS A 86 -19.29 -28.25 43.49
CA HIS A 86 -19.65 -27.94 44.88
C HIS A 86 -19.96 -29.20 45.71
N VAL A 87 -19.75 -30.40 45.17
CA VAL A 87 -19.81 -31.65 45.96
C VAL A 87 -18.45 -31.86 46.62
N ALA A 88 -18.36 -31.71 47.94
CA ALA A 88 -17.10 -31.92 48.66
C ALA A 88 -16.72 -33.41 48.67
N HIS A 89 -17.68 -34.25 49.04
CA HIS A 89 -17.55 -35.69 49.09
C HIS A 89 -18.92 -36.37 49.06
N ARG A 90 -18.92 -37.66 48.72
CA ARG A 90 -20.06 -38.59 48.84
C ARG A 90 -19.73 -39.62 49.90
N GLN A 91 -20.75 -40.08 50.62
CA GLN A 91 -20.64 -41.21 51.54
C GLN A 91 -21.79 -42.22 51.35
N LEU A 92 -22.77 -41.90 50.50
CA LEU A 92 -23.73 -42.86 49.98
C LEU A 92 -23.62 -42.98 48.46
N VAL A 93 -23.57 -44.21 47.96
CA VAL A 93 -23.91 -44.55 46.59
C VAL A 93 -25.42 -44.50 46.45
N THR A 94 -25.91 -43.71 45.50
CA THR A 94 -27.34 -43.60 45.21
C THR A 94 -27.58 -43.79 43.73
N LEU A 95 -28.33 -44.81 43.34
CA LEU A 95 -28.55 -45.17 41.94
C LEU A 95 -30.04 -45.25 41.63
N ASP A 96 -30.48 -44.64 40.52
CA ASP A 96 -31.84 -44.77 39.97
C ASP A 96 -31.87 -46.00 39.04
N LEU A 97 -32.75 -46.97 39.32
CA LEU A 97 -33.01 -48.14 38.48
C LEU A 97 -34.33 -47.92 37.73
N ASP A 98 -34.25 -47.41 36.51
CA ASP A 98 -35.41 -47.05 35.70
C ASP A 98 -35.95 -48.22 34.85
N PHE A 99 -35.14 -49.29 34.73
CA PHE A 99 -35.40 -50.50 33.94
C PHE A 99 -35.13 -51.77 34.75
N ALA A 100 -35.40 -51.74 36.07
CA ALA A 100 -35.12 -52.87 36.96
C ALA A 100 -35.93 -54.12 36.58
N GLU A 101 -35.26 -55.27 36.59
CA GLU A 101 -35.92 -56.57 36.54
C GLU A 101 -36.66 -56.89 37.85
N PRO A 102 -37.74 -57.71 37.81
CA PRO A 102 -38.56 -57.98 38.99
C PRO A 102 -37.82 -58.50 40.23
N ASP A 103 -36.71 -59.23 40.08
CA ASP A 103 -35.93 -59.83 41.18
C ASP A 103 -34.58 -59.14 41.44
N ILE A 104 -34.45 -57.86 41.07
CA ILE A 104 -33.19 -57.09 41.25
C ILE A 104 -32.71 -57.05 42.71
N TRP A 105 -33.61 -57.09 43.69
CA TRP A 105 -33.23 -57.14 45.10
C TRP A 105 -32.61 -58.48 45.49
N GLY A 106 -33.16 -59.61 45.01
CA GLY A 106 -32.56 -60.92 45.24
C GLY A 106 -31.18 -61.04 44.59
N MET A 107 -31.00 -60.48 43.40
CA MET A 107 -29.68 -60.40 42.75
C MET A 107 -28.70 -59.54 43.55
N PHE A 108 -29.16 -58.42 44.11
CA PHE A 108 -28.36 -57.60 45.00
C PHE A 108 -27.90 -58.38 46.24
N GLU A 109 -28.81 -59.07 46.94
CA GLU A 109 -28.48 -59.88 48.13
C GLU A 109 -27.48 -61.01 47.82
N LEU A 110 -27.52 -61.56 46.61
CA LEU A 110 -26.59 -62.61 46.16
C LEU A 110 -25.16 -62.08 45.92
N ILE A 111 -25.04 -60.88 45.35
CA ILE A 111 -23.75 -60.29 44.96
C ILE A 111 -23.13 -59.48 46.11
N TYR A 112 -23.95 -58.77 46.88
CA TYR A 112 -23.52 -57.80 47.88
C TYR A 112 -24.09 -58.12 49.28
N GLY A 113 -23.21 -58.48 50.20
CA GLY A 113 -23.53 -58.69 51.63
C GLY A 113 -23.44 -57.44 52.51
N TYR A 114 -23.59 -56.24 51.94
CA TYR A 114 -23.40 -54.95 52.64
C TYR A 114 -24.72 -54.28 53.02
N ALA A 115 -24.67 -53.28 53.89
CA ALA A 115 -25.84 -52.46 54.19
C ALA A 115 -26.40 -51.81 52.93
N ALA A 116 -27.72 -51.89 52.74
CA ALA A 116 -28.38 -51.21 51.63
C ALA A 116 -29.88 -51.03 51.90
N ALA A 117 -30.47 -50.04 51.22
CA ALA A 117 -31.91 -49.91 51.10
C ALA A 117 -32.31 -49.76 49.63
N MET A 118 -33.43 -50.37 49.26
CA MET A 118 -34.03 -50.23 47.95
C MET A 118 -35.48 -49.77 48.08
N TYR A 119 -35.85 -48.72 47.34
CA TYR A 119 -37.18 -48.15 47.43
C TYR A 119 -37.75 -47.69 46.10
N SER A 120 -39.08 -47.71 45.94
CA SER A 120 -39.70 -47.32 44.67
C SER A 120 -39.67 -45.82 44.39
N THR A 121 -39.53 -45.50 43.09
CA THR A 121 -39.80 -44.16 42.55
C THR A 121 -41.31 -43.96 42.35
N HIS A 122 -41.71 -42.72 42.10
CA HIS A 122 -43.11 -42.37 41.87
C HIS A 122 -43.76 -43.07 40.65
N LYS A 123 -42.94 -43.51 39.67
CA LYS A 123 -43.40 -44.19 38.45
C LYS A 123 -43.43 -45.72 38.57
N HIS A 124 -43.11 -46.26 39.73
CA HIS A 124 -43.05 -47.69 39.95
C HIS A 124 -44.41 -48.36 39.74
N THR A 125 -44.40 -49.52 39.09
CA THR A 125 -45.48 -50.51 39.12
C THR A 125 -44.87 -51.90 39.20
N GLU A 126 -45.64 -52.91 39.63
CA GLU A 126 -45.16 -54.31 39.68
C GLU A 126 -44.67 -54.80 38.30
N ALA A 127 -45.37 -54.42 37.23
CA ALA A 127 -45.01 -54.81 35.86
C ALA A 127 -43.80 -54.05 35.30
N LYS A 128 -43.48 -52.86 35.83
CA LYS A 128 -42.34 -52.03 35.41
C LYS A 128 -41.64 -51.45 36.65
N PRO A 129 -40.84 -52.27 37.35
CA PRO A 129 -40.16 -51.82 38.55
C PRO A 129 -39.25 -50.63 38.27
N ARG A 130 -39.50 -49.53 38.97
CA ARG A 130 -38.62 -48.35 38.99
C ARG A 130 -38.19 -48.05 40.41
N LEU A 131 -36.94 -48.33 40.73
CA LEU A 131 -36.43 -48.39 42.09
C LEU A 131 -35.23 -47.47 42.28
N ARG A 132 -34.81 -47.28 43.52
CA ARG A 132 -33.59 -46.58 43.90
C ARG A 132 -32.81 -47.43 44.88
N LEU A 133 -31.53 -47.62 44.61
CA LEU A 133 -30.59 -48.29 45.49
C LEU A 133 -29.80 -47.24 46.28
N VAL A 134 -29.70 -47.42 47.59
CA VAL A 134 -28.92 -46.58 48.51
C VAL A 134 -27.99 -47.48 49.30
N MET A 135 -26.68 -47.23 49.21
CA MET A 135 -25.64 -48.00 49.90
C MET A 135 -24.64 -47.05 50.59
N PRO A 136 -24.32 -47.25 51.88
CA PRO A 136 -23.30 -46.47 52.56
C PRO A 136 -21.89 -46.99 52.24
N LEU A 137 -20.94 -46.05 52.18
CA LEU A 137 -19.51 -46.30 52.00
C LEU A 137 -18.77 -46.14 53.32
N ASP A 138 -17.83 -47.04 53.62
CA ASP A 138 -17.03 -47.04 54.85
C ASP A 138 -16.19 -45.77 55.07
N ARG A 139 -15.94 -45.00 54.01
CA ARG A 139 -15.31 -43.68 54.04
C ARG A 139 -15.97 -42.68 53.10
N GLU A 140 -15.64 -41.42 53.31
CA GLU A 140 -15.93 -40.34 52.37
C GLU A 140 -15.11 -40.54 51.08
N VAL A 141 -15.75 -40.30 49.93
CA VAL A 141 -15.12 -40.42 48.60
C VAL A 141 -15.29 -39.13 47.80
N TYR A 142 -14.30 -38.82 46.98
CA TYR A 142 -14.37 -37.69 46.05
C TYR A 142 -15.29 -37.99 44.86
N ALA A 143 -15.60 -36.95 44.08
CA ALA A 143 -16.52 -37.02 42.94
C ALA A 143 -16.18 -38.15 41.96
N ASP A 144 -14.90 -38.31 41.58
CA ASP A 144 -14.49 -39.29 40.57
C ASP A 144 -14.44 -40.71 41.13
N GLU A 145 -14.03 -40.87 42.40
CA GLU A 145 -14.13 -42.13 43.12
C GLU A 145 -15.59 -42.61 43.20
N TYR A 146 -16.53 -41.69 43.51
CA TYR A 146 -17.96 -41.99 43.49
C TYR A 146 -18.43 -42.51 42.13
N VAL A 147 -18.02 -41.87 41.02
CA VAL A 147 -18.43 -42.29 39.67
C VAL A 147 -17.91 -43.70 39.37
N ALA A 148 -16.63 -43.97 39.65
CA ALA A 148 -16.00 -45.27 39.42
C ALA A 148 -16.68 -46.37 40.25
N ILE A 149 -16.94 -46.12 41.54
CA ILE A 149 -17.64 -47.04 42.44
C ILE A 149 -19.06 -47.29 41.98
N ALA A 150 -19.81 -46.22 41.69
CA ALA A 150 -21.21 -46.31 41.26
C ALA A 150 -21.35 -47.07 39.93
N ARG A 151 -20.42 -46.88 38.98
CA ARG A 151 -20.39 -47.62 37.72
C ARG A 151 -19.96 -49.07 37.89
N ARG A 152 -19.04 -49.39 38.83
CA ARG A 152 -18.69 -50.78 39.14
C ARG A 152 -19.90 -51.53 39.68
N ILE A 153 -20.57 -50.96 40.68
CA ILE A 153 -21.78 -51.55 41.29
C ILE A 153 -22.88 -51.74 40.24
N ALA A 154 -23.12 -50.74 39.40
CA ALA A 154 -24.09 -50.85 38.31
C ALA A 154 -23.69 -51.92 37.29
N GLY A 155 -22.39 -52.03 36.96
CA GLY A 155 -21.84 -53.07 36.08
C GLY A 155 -22.10 -54.48 36.60
N ASP A 156 -21.80 -54.72 37.89
CA ASP A 156 -22.00 -56.02 38.53
C ASP A 156 -23.50 -56.41 38.58
N LEU A 157 -24.39 -55.42 38.72
CA LEU A 157 -25.84 -55.60 38.73
C LEU A 157 -26.48 -55.48 37.33
N GLY A 158 -25.68 -55.41 36.27
CA GLY A 158 -26.16 -55.15 34.91
C GLY A 158 -26.47 -53.68 34.66
N ILE A 159 -25.51 -52.96 34.05
CA ILE A 159 -25.56 -51.49 33.91
C ILE A 159 -26.77 -50.98 33.12
N GLU A 160 -27.35 -51.80 32.25
CA GLU A 160 -28.54 -51.46 31.44
C GLU A 160 -29.80 -51.18 32.28
N GLN A 161 -29.84 -51.64 33.53
CA GLN A 161 -30.96 -51.42 34.43
C GLN A 161 -30.99 -49.99 35.02
N PHE A 162 -29.86 -49.28 34.94
CA PHE A 162 -29.62 -48.02 35.64
C PHE A 162 -29.79 -46.80 34.73
N ASP A 163 -30.31 -45.71 35.30
CA ASP A 163 -30.33 -44.42 34.62
C ASP A 163 -28.94 -43.79 34.62
N ASN A 164 -28.47 -43.39 33.43
CA ASN A 164 -27.13 -42.83 33.23
C ASN A 164 -26.85 -41.54 34.03
N THR A 165 -27.88 -40.81 34.46
CA THR A 165 -27.69 -39.61 35.28
C THR A 165 -27.51 -39.92 36.77
N GLY A 166 -27.71 -41.17 37.20
CA GLY A 166 -27.44 -41.65 38.56
C GLY A 166 -25.97 -41.61 38.96
N PHE A 167 -25.06 -41.64 37.97
CA PHE A 167 -23.61 -41.57 38.20
C PHE A 167 -23.11 -40.14 38.48
N GLN A 168 -23.95 -39.11 38.39
CA GLN A 168 -23.56 -37.73 38.67
C GLN A 168 -23.41 -37.49 40.18
N PRO A 169 -22.27 -37.00 40.69
CA PRO A 169 -22.05 -36.77 42.13
C PRO A 169 -23.08 -35.84 42.77
N GLU A 170 -23.51 -34.80 42.05
CA GLU A 170 -24.48 -33.79 42.48
C GLU A 170 -25.95 -34.23 42.31
N ARG A 171 -26.17 -35.47 41.89
CA ARG A 171 -27.52 -36.02 41.69
C ARG A 171 -28.24 -36.10 43.03
N LEU A 172 -29.43 -35.50 43.07
CA LEU A 172 -30.35 -35.66 44.20
C LEU A 172 -31.16 -36.95 44.05
N MET A 173 -31.54 -37.53 45.17
CA MET A 173 -32.57 -38.55 45.27
C MET A 173 -33.82 -37.95 45.92
N TYR A 174 -34.97 -38.11 45.27
CA TYR A 174 -36.24 -37.68 45.85
C TYR A 174 -36.58 -38.56 47.06
N TRP A 175 -37.16 -37.94 48.08
CA TRP A 175 -37.85 -38.70 49.12
C TRP A 175 -38.99 -39.53 48.49
N PRO A 176 -39.33 -40.69 49.08
CA PRO A 176 -40.34 -41.56 48.50
C PRO A 176 -41.73 -40.92 48.48
N SER A 177 -42.31 -40.88 47.29
CA SER A 177 -43.71 -40.51 47.06
C SER A 177 -44.35 -41.55 46.15
N THR A 178 -45.63 -41.83 46.37
CA THR A 178 -46.33 -42.92 45.66
C THR A 178 -47.78 -42.52 45.38
N PRO A 179 -48.29 -42.77 44.17
CA PRO A 179 -49.71 -42.59 43.85
C PRO A 179 -50.63 -43.34 44.83
N LYS A 180 -51.87 -42.86 44.98
CA LYS A 180 -52.82 -43.44 45.96
C LYS A 180 -53.09 -44.93 45.73
N ASP A 181 -53.08 -45.36 44.47
CA ASP A 181 -53.46 -46.70 43.99
C ASP A 181 -52.27 -47.63 43.70
N VAL A 182 -51.04 -47.26 44.06
CA VAL A 182 -49.83 -48.07 43.85
C VAL A 182 -49.23 -48.51 45.18
N ASP A 183 -48.87 -49.78 45.32
CA ASP A 183 -48.17 -50.25 46.51
C ASP A 183 -46.72 -49.76 46.56
N TYR A 184 -46.28 -49.41 47.77
CA TYR A 184 -44.95 -48.88 47.99
C TYR A 184 -43.94 -50.00 48.20
N TYR A 185 -42.88 -50.01 47.40
CA TYR A 185 -41.80 -50.98 47.50
C TYR A 185 -40.70 -50.43 48.41
N PHE A 186 -40.36 -51.18 49.45
CA PHE A 186 -39.22 -50.90 50.31
C PHE A 186 -38.60 -52.21 50.81
N LYS A 187 -37.29 -52.34 50.65
CA LYS A 187 -36.45 -53.43 51.16
C LYS A 187 -35.19 -52.83 51.77
N HIS A 188 -34.63 -53.51 52.77
CA HIS A 188 -33.34 -53.14 53.36
C HIS A 188 -32.60 -54.39 53.81
N GLN A 189 -31.27 -54.30 53.85
CA GLN A 189 -30.35 -55.30 54.35
C GLN A 189 -29.44 -54.63 55.39
N ASP A 190 -29.24 -55.28 56.54
CA ASP A 190 -28.22 -54.91 57.53
C ASP A 190 -26.93 -55.70 57.23
N GLY A 191 -25.79 -55.01 57.23
CA GLY A 191 -24.49 -55.55 56.88
C GLY A 191 -23.41 -54.48 57.03
N PRO A 192 -22.11 -54.81 56.93
CA PRO A 192 -21.06 -53.80 56.97
C PRO A 192 -21.25 -52.76 55.86
N TRP A 193 -20.68 -51.57 56.05
CA TRP A 193 -20.66 -50.55 55.00
C TRP A 193 -19.73 -50.99 53.87
N LEU A 194 -20.06 -50.63 52.63
CA LEU A 194 -19.30 -51.06 51.46
C LEU A 194 -17.92 -50.40 51.47
N SER A 195 -16.86 -51.18 51.31
CA SER A 195 -15.52 -50.61 51.28
C SER A 195 -15.21 -49.91 49.97
N ALA A 196 -15.02 -48.59 50.01
CA ALA A 196 -14.73 -47.80 48.83
C ALA A 196 -13.44 -48.28 48.14
N ASP A 197 -12.38 -48.49 48.92
CA ASP A 197 -11.07 -48.93 48.41
C ASP A 197 -11.12 -50.35 47.84
N GLN A 198 -11.92 -51.24 48.44
CA GLN A 198 -12.10 -52.59 47.90
C GLN A 198 -12.75 -52.54 46.51
N VAL A 199 -13.79 -51.72 46.32
CA VAL A 199 -14.43 -51.56 45.01
C VAL A 199 -13.46 -50.94 44.01
N LEU A 200 -12.75 -49.87 44.39
CA LEU A 200 -11.78 -49.22 43.51
C LEU A 200 -10.63 -50.17 43.10
N SER A 201 -10.21 -51.08 43.99
CA SER A 201 -9.17 -52.08 43.70
C SER A 201 -9.59 -53.19 42.71
N THR A 202 -10.87 -53.25 42.33
CA THR A 202 -11.36 -54.18 41.29
C THR A 202 -10.99 -53.74 39.87
N TYR A 203 -10.66 -52.46 39.69
CA TYR A 203 -10.09 -51.93 38.46
C TYR A 203 -8.59 -52.19 38.42
N HIS A 204 -8.01 -52.32 37.22
CA HIS A 204 -6.55 -52.30 37.13
C HIS A 204 -6.05 -50.89 37.49
N ASP A 205 -6.64 -49.86 36.89
CA ASP A 205 -6.54 -48.49 37.39
C ASP A 205 -7.92 -47.83 37.34
N TRP A 206 -8.54 -47.61 38.51
CA TRP A 206 -9.84 -46.95 38.55
C TRP A 206 -9.79 -45.51 38.03
N ARG A 207 -8.60 -44.90 37.97
CA ARG A 207 -8.41 -43.59 37.35
C ARG A 207 -8.40 -43.68 35.83
N ASP A 208 -8.32 -44.86 35.22
CA ASP A 208 -8.62 -45.01 33.80
C ASP A 208 -10.13 -45.17 33.59
N SER A 209 -10.76 -44.09 33.13
CA SER A 209 -12.21 -44.09 32.84
C SER A 209 -12.61 -44.98 31.65
N SER A 210 -11.64 -45.49 30.88
CA SER A 210 -11.89 -46.47 29.82
C SER A 210 -12.31 -47.84 30.37
N GLU A 211 -11.89 -48.18 31.59
CA GLU A 211 -12.25 -49.43 32.26
C GLU A 211 -13.65 -49.39 32.89
N TRP A 212 -14.26 -48.21 33.00
CA TRP A 212 -15.54 -48.06 33.68
C TRP A 212 -16.69 -48.65 32.84
N PRO A 213 -17.61 -49.42 33.44
CA PRO A 213 -18.80 -49.90 32.74
C PRO A 213 -19.62 -48.74 32.13
N VAL A 214 -20.07 -48.90 30.88
CA VAL A 214 -20.93 -47.96 30.14
C VAL A 214 -22.10 -48.71 29.51
N SER A 215 -23.31 -48.14 29.58
CA SER A 215 -24.49 -48.73 28.93
C SER A 215 -24.55 -48.46 27.42
N GLU A 216 -25.13 -49.38 26.66
CA GLU A 216 -25.42 -49.21 25.23
C GLU A 216 -26.35 -48.00 25.00
N GLN A 217 -27.29 -47.77 25.91
CA GLN A 217 -28.19 -46.61 25.88
C GLN A 217 -27.41 -45.30 25.89
N PHE A 218 -26.33 -45.22 26.66
CA PHE A 218 -25.48 -44.02 26.71
C PHE A 218 -24.72 -43.81 25.40
N SER A 219 -24.15 -44.88 24.83
CA SER A 219 -23.50 -44.85 23.51
C SER A 219 -24.47 -44.40 22.40
N ALA A 220 -25.72 -44.87 22.44
CA ALA A 220 -26.77 -44.46 21.51
C ALA A 220 -27.14 -42.97 21.63
N VAL A 221 -27.08 -42.39 22.84
CA VAL A 221 -27.31 -40.94 23.05
C VAL A 221 -26.23 -40.12 22.36
N ILE A 222 -24.96 -40.52 22.44
CA ILE A 222 -23.85 -39.83 21.77
C ILE A 222 -24.00 -39.95 20.25
N GLN A 223 -24.29 -41.14 19.74
CA GLN A 223 -24.52 -41.37 18.30
C GLN A 223 -25.70 -40.55 17.75
N ASN A 224 -26.78 -40.43 18.52
CA ASN A 224 -27.90 -39.55 18.16
C ASN A 224 -27.53 -38.07 18.19
N ALA A 225 -26.68 -37.65 19.14
CA ALA A 225 -26.16 -36.28 19.18
C ALA A 225 -25.28 -35.97 17.96
N ILE A 226 -24.42 -36.92 17.54
CA ILE A 226 -23.60 -36.83 16.31
C ILE A 226 -24.52 -36.65 15.09
N LYS A 227 -25.51 -37.54 14.92
CA LYS A 227 -26.49 -37.45 13.82
C LYS A 227 -27.21 -36.10 13.78
N LYS A 228 -27.56 -35.56 14.96
CA LYS A 228 -28.26 -34.27 15.08
C LYS A 228 -27.36 -33.08 14.75
N GLN A 229 -26.07 -33.12 15.09
CA GLN A 229 -25.13 -32.02 14.85
C GLN A 229 -24.70 -31.92 13.38
N GLY A 230 -24.82 -33.02 12.62
CA GLY A 230 -24.42 -33.14 11.23
C GLY A 230 -22.89 -33.14 11.07
N ASP A 231 -22.39 -33.53 9.89
CA ASP A 231 -20.96 -33.58 9.63
C ASP A 231 -20.34 -32.16 9.73
N PRO A 232 -19.35 -31.93 10.63
CA PRO A 232 -18.70 -30.64 10.74
C PRO A 232 -17.92 -30.25 9.47
N LEU A 233 -17.47 -31.22 8.67
CA LEU A 233 -16.72 -30.99 7.43
C LEU A 233 -17.61 -30.49 6.28
N GLU A 234 -18.94 -30.65 6.37
CA GLU A 234 -19.89 -30.13 5.37
C GLU A 234 -20.39 -28.72 5.71
N LYS A 235 -20.03 -28.19 6.89
CA LYS A 235 -20.47 -26.85 7.30
C LYS A 235 -19.80 -25.76 6.46
N THR A 236 -20.54 -24.69 6.19
CA THR A 236 -20.00 -23.52 5.50
C THR A 236 -19.41 -22.50 6.48
N GLY A 237 -18.59 -21.59 5.96
CA GLY A 237 -17.95 -20.53 6.74
C GLY A 237 -16.87 -21.03 7.70
N VAL A 238 -16.49 -20.17 8.65
CA VAL A 238 -15.30 -20.36 9.50
C VAL A 238 -15.32 -21.64 10.35
N ILE A 239 -16.50 -22.14 10.74
CA ILE A 239 -16.61 -23.38 11.54
C ILE A 239 -16.17 -24.58 10.69
N GLY A 240 -16.74 -24.71 9.50
CA GLY A 240 -16.40 -25.81 8.60
C GLY A 240 -14.98 -25.69 8.07
N ALA A 241 -14.55 -24.47 7.73
CA ALA A 241 -13.17 -24.23 7.30
C ALA A 241 -12.16 -24.63 8.40
N PHE A 242 -12.45 -24.34 9.68
CA PHE A 242 -11.63 -24.79 10.79
C PHE A 242 -11.60 -26.32 10.93
N CYS A 243 -12.76 -26.97 10.83
CA CYS A 243 -12.85 -28.43 10.95
C CYS A 243 -12.23 -29.15 9.74
N ARG A 244 -12.17 -28.53 8.56
CA ARG A 244 -11.43 -29.04 7.39
C ARG A 244 -9.94 -28.76 7.45
N ALA A 245 -9.53 -27.70 8.14
CA ALA A 245 -8.12 -27.38 8.37
C ALA A 245 -7.49 -28.25 9.48
N TYR A 246 -8.28 -28.67 10.47
CA TYR A 246 -7.83 -29.50 11.58
C TYR A 246 -8.85 -30.57 11.97
N THR A 247 -8.39 -31.81 12.02
CA THR A 247 -9.04 -32.89 12.76
C THR A 247 -9.09 -32.59 14.27
N ILE A 248 -9.81 -33.42 15.05
CA ILE A 248 -9.80 -33.28 16.51
C ILE A 248 -8.38 -33.45 17.05
N GLN A 249 -7.65 -34.46 16.57
CA GLN A 249 -6.29 -34.75 17.03
C GLN A 249 -5.31 -33.61 16.70
N GLU A 250 -5.31 -33.12 15.47
CA GLU A 250 -4.45 -31.99 15.06
C GLU A 250 -4.80 -30.71 15.82
N ALA A 251 -6.09 -30.48 16.09
CA ALA A 251 -6.51 -29.34 16.90
C ALA A 251 -6.04 -29.45 18.36
N ILE A 252 -6.03 -30.67 18.92
CA ILE A 252 -5.45 -30.94 20.24
C ILE A 252 -3.94 -30.66 20.21
N GLU A 253 -3.20 -31.26 19.28
CA GLU A 253 -1.75 -31.10 19.18
C GLU A 253 -1.34 -29.63 18.95
N LYS A 254 -2.02 -28.91 18.06
CA LYS A 254 -1.65 -27.53 17.73
C LYS A 254 -2.10 -26.52 18.79
N PHE A 255 -3.30 -26.69 19.35
CA PHE A 255 -3.94 -25.64 20.16
C PHE A 255 -4.17 -26.00 21.62
N LEU A 256 -4.21 -27.28 21.98
CA LEU A 256 -4.60 -27.77 23.32
C LEU A 256 -3.61 -28.81 23.88
N PHE A 257 -2.35 -28.80 23.43
CA PHE A 257 -1.33 -29.76 23.88
C PHE A 257 -1.00 -29.65 25.38
N ASP A 258 -1.26 -28.48 25.95
CA ASP A 258 -1.11 -28.16 27.38
C ASP A 258 -2.40 -28.45 28.17
N VAL A 259 -3.49 -28.82 27.51
CA VAL A 259 -4.79 -29.15 28.10
C VAL A 259 -5.06 -30.65 28.07
N TYR A 260 -4.66 -31.33 27.00
CA TYR A 260 -4.85 -32.77 26.81
C TYR A 260 -3.54 -33.50 26.53
N ALA A 261 -3.35 -34.65 27.20
CA ALA A 261 -2.26 -35.58 26.95
C ALA A 261 -2.78 -36.86 26.26
N PRO A 262 -2.02 -37.46 25.33
CA PRO A 262 -2.38 -38.74 24.74
C PRO A 262 -2.43 -39.85 25.80
N CYS A 263 -3.32 -40.82 25.58
CA CYS A 263 -3.45 -42.02 26.39
C CYS A 263 -2.88 -43.23 25.62
N ASP A 264 -2.56 -44.32 26.32
CA ASP A 264 -2.14 -45.60 25.72
C ASP A 264 -3.23 -46.20 24.81
N MET A 265 -4.49 -45.79 24.97
CA MET A 265 -5.60 -46.18 24.11
C MET A 265 -5.81 -45.19 22.96
N GLU A 266 -5.70 -45.69 21.73
CA GLU A 266 -5.95 -44.91 20.52
C GLU A 266 -7.35 -44.28 20.52
N GLY A 267 -7.43 -43.01 20.12
CA GLY A 267 -8.68 -42.25 20.11
C GLY A 267 -9.13 -41.73 21.49
N ARG A 268 -8.30 -41.83 22.53
CA ARG A 268 -8.56 -41.26 23.85
C ARG A 268 -7.47 -40.31 24.32
N TYR A 269 -7.90 -39.27 25.05
CA TYR A 269 -7.02 -38.25 25.64
C TYR A 269 -7.38 -38.01 27.10
N THR A 270 -6.37 -37.64 27.89
CA THR A 270 -6.46 -37.29 29.30
C THR A 270 -6.49 -35.78 29.46
N TYR A 271 -7.50 -35.24 30.15
CA TYR A 271 -7.51 -33.84 30.57
C TYR A 271 -6.44 -33.66 31.65
N ILE A 272 -5.44 -32.79 31.43
CA ILE A 272 -4.23 -32.73 32.26
C ILE A 272 -4.51 -32.28 33.69
N GLU A 273 -5.45 -31.36 33.90
CA GLU A 273 -5.88 -30.95 35.25
C GLU A 273 -6.94 -31.90 35.84
N GLY A 274 -7.21 -33.00 35.15
CA GLY A 274 -8.14 -34.05 35.57
C GLY A 274 -7.54 -34.98 36.61
N SER A 275 -8.40 -35.60 37.39
CA SER A 275 -8.10 -36.64 38.37
C SER A 275 -8.09 -38.05 37.74
N THR A 276 -8.66 -38.20 36.53
CA THR A 276 -8.76 -39.47 35.79
C THR A 276 -8.17 -39.36 34.38
N ALA A 277 -7.55 -40.45 33.91
CA ALA A 277 -7.01 -40.62 32.57
C ALA A 277 -8.05 -41.11 31.56
N GLY A 278 -7.78 -40.86 30.26
CA GLY A 278 -8.57 -41.39 29.14
C GLY A 278 -10.01 -40.89 29.04
N GLY A 279 -10.31 -39.74 29.66
CA GLY A 279 -11.66 -39.20 29.81
C GLY A 279 -12.26 -38.58 28.55
N LEU A 280 -11.44 -38.10 27.61
CA LEU A 280 -11.89 -37.57 26.32
C LEU A 280 -11.86 -38.68 25.27
N VAL A 281 -12.98 -38.94 24.61
CA VAL A 281 -13.11 -39.96 23.55
C VAL A 281 -13.35 -39.28 22.20
N ILE A 282 -12.60 -39.70 21.18
CA ILE A 282 -12.70 -39.21 19.81
C ILE A 282 -13.57 -40.16 18.98
N TYR A 283 -14.47 -39.59 18.17
CA TYR A 283 -15.37 -40.31 17.27
C TYR A 283 -15.12 -39.88 15.83
N GLU A 284 -14.69 -40.83 15.00
CA GLU A 284 -14.39 -40.63 13.56
C GLU A 284 -13.44 -39.46 13.28
N ASP A 285 -12.64 -39.06 14.28
CA ASP A 285 -11.77 -37.88 14.29
C ASP A 285 -12.45 -36.53 13.94
N LYS A 286 -13.79 -36.51 13.97
CA LYS A 286 -14.65 -35.34 13.71
C LYS A 286 -15.25 -34.76 14.99
N PHE A 287 -15.44 -35.60 15.99
CA PHE A 287 -16.04 -35.23 17.26
C PHE A 287 -15.23 -35.72 18.45
N ALA A 288 -15.32 -34.98 19.55
CA ALA A 288 -14.83 -35.35 20.85
C ALA A 288 -15.95 -35.27 21.89
N PHE A 289 -15.94 -36.18 22.86
CA PHE A 289 -16.83 -36.14 24.01
C PHE A 289 -16.05 -36.45 25.29
N SER A 290 -16.15 -35.58 26.29
CA SER A 290 -15.47 -35.77 27.57
C SER A 290 -16.40 -36.37 28.62
N HIS A 291 -15.97 -37.48 29.21
CA HIS A 291 -16.60 -38.13 30.37
C HIS A 291 -16.07 -37.61 31.70
N HIS A 292 -14.96 -36.86 31.69
CA HIS A 292 -14.34 -36.35 32.90
C HIS A 292 -15.21 -35.26 33.55
N GLY A 293 -15.42 -35.33 34.88
CA GLY A 293 -16.34 -34.44 35.59
C GLY A 293 -15.91 -32.97 35.62
N THR A 294 -14.60 -32.73 35.71
CA THR A 294 -14.00 -31.38 35.81
C THR A 294 -13.60 -30.75 34.47
N ASP A 295 -13.64 -31.51 33.37
CA ASP A 295 -13.30 -30.98 32.05
C ASP A 295 -14.34 -29.91 31.63
N PRO A 296 -13.94 -28.71 31.16
CA PRO A 296 -14.85 -27.70 30.62
C PRO A 296 -15.81 -28.21 29.53
N THR A 297 -15.43 -29.27 28.80
CA THR A 297 -16.21 -29.95 27.77
C THR A 297 -16.97 -31.19 28.28
N SER A 298 -16.96 -31.44 29.59
CA SER A 298 -17.69 -32.55 30.23
C SER A 298 -19.14 -32.65 29.77
N ASN A 299 -19.52 -33.82 29.26
CA ASN A 299 -20.83 -34.13 28.71
C ASN A 299 -21.27 -33.26 27.52
N LYS A 300 -20.34 -32.69 26.75
CA LYS A 300 -20.61 -31.92 25.54
C LYS A 300 -19.97 -32.59 24.34
N LEU A 301 -20.76 -32.85 23.30
CA LEU A 301 -20.24 -33.25 22.00
C LEU A 301 -19.65 -32.03 21.29
N CYS A 302 -18.36 -32.09 20.99
CA CYS A 302 -17.60 -30.98 20.41
C CYS A 302 -16.99 -31.41 19.06
N ASN A 303 -17.11 -30.57 18.04
CA ASN A 303 -16.19 -30.63 16.89
C ASN A 303 -14.89 -29.88 17.23
N ALA A 304 -13.90 -29.89 16.34
CA ALA A 304 -12.61 -29.23 16.58
C ALA A 304 -12.74 -27.74 16.94
N PHE A 305 -13.61 -27.00 16.25
CA PHE A 305 -13.86 -25.58 16.54
C PHE A 305 -14.44 -25.39 17.94
N ASP A 306 -15.44 -26.19 18.32
CA ASP A 306 -16.07 -26.11 19.64
C ASP A 306 -15.13 -26.54 20.78
N LEU A 307 -14.31 -27.56 20.55
CA LEU A 307 -13.32 -28.06 21.51
C LEU A 307 -12.31 -26.96 21.86
N VAL A 308 -11.69 -26.34 20.85
CA VAL A 308 -10.74 -25.24 21.04
C VAL A 308 -11.43 -24.00 21.63
N ARG A 309 -12.64 -23.67 21.17
CA ARG A 309 -13.40 -22.52 21.68
C ARG A 309 -13.65 -22.62 23.18
N ILE A 310 -14.15 -23.77 23.64
CA ILE A 310 -14.56 -23.93 25.05
C ILE A 310 -13.33 -23.82 25.96
N HIS A 311 -12.21 -24.45 25.59
CA HIS A 311 -11.00 -24.41 26.41
C HIS A 311 -10.29 -23.06 26.38
N LYS A 312 -10.09 -22.45 25.21
CA LYS A 312 -9.36 -21.17 25.11
C LYS A 312 -10.17 -19.95 25.50
N PHE A 313 -11.47 -19.98 25.22
CA PHE A 313 -12.31 -18.77 25.29
C PHE A 313 -13.58 -18.95 26.11
N GLY A 314 -13.84 -20.13 26.69
CA GLY A 314 -15.08 -20.44 27.41
C GLY A 314 -15.35 -19.52 28.60
N ASN A 315 -14.30 -19.13 29.33
CA ASN A 315 -14.39 -18.18 30.46
C ASN A 315 -14.97 -16.81 30.06
N LYS A 316 -14.90 -16.40 28.79
CA LYS A 316 -15.50 -15.15 28.32
C LYS A 316 -17.03 -15.18 28.38
N ASP A 317 -17.64 -16.35 28.53
CA ASP A 317 -19.08 -16.51 28.62
C ASP A 317 -19.62 -16.43 30.06
N ASP A 318 -18.77 -16.34 31.10
CA ASP A 318 -19.19 -16.44 32.52
C ASP A 318 -20.27 -15.42 32.94
N ASN A 319 -20.22 -14.22 32.37
CA ASN A 319 -21.19 -13.14 32.63
C ASN A 319 -22.24 -13.00 31.51
N THR A 320 -22.33 -13.97 30.59
CA THR A 320 -23.25 -13.92 29.45
C THR A 320 -24.60 -14.54 29.81
N SER A 321 -25.69 -13.84 29.48
CA SER A 321 -27.04 -14.38 29.67
C SER A 321 -27.22 -15.73 28.98
N ALA A 322 -27.93 -16.65 29.64
CA ALA A 322 -28.30 -17.95 29.07
C ALA A 322 -29.18 -17.82 27.80
N SER A 323 -29.86 -16.69 27.63
CA SER A 323 -30.68 -16.39 26.43
C SER A 323 -29.86 -15.93 25.22
N THR A 324 -28.57 -15.66 25.38
CA THR A 324 -27.70 -15.19 24.27
C THR A 324 -27.51 -16.30 23.23
N PRO A 325 -27.83 -16.04 21.94
CA PRO A 325 -27.60 -17.01 20.87
C PRO A 325 -26.15 -17.47 20.83
N ALA A 326 -25.92 -18.76 20.56
CA ALA A 326 -24.58 -19.37 20.62
C ALA A 326 -23.53 -18.62 19.77
N ASN A 327 -23.90 -18.21 18.56
CA ASN A 327 -23.02 -17.50 17.63
C ASN A 327 -22.75 -16.03 18.02
N LYS A 328 -23.43 -15.49 19.02
CA LYS A 328 -23.23 -14.13 19.55
C LYS A 328 -22.50 -14.11 20.89
N ARG A 329 -22.14 -15.28 21.42
CA ARG A 329 -21.43 -15.38 22.69
C ARG A 329 -20.00 -14.83 22.54
N PRO A 330 -19.44 -14.15 23.56
CA PRO A 330 -18.07 -13.65 23.54
C PRO A 330 -17.03 -14.73 23.21
N SER A 331 -17.19 -15.96 23.73
CA SER A 331 -16.29 -17.08 23.40
C SER A 331 -16.32 -17.44 21.91
N PHE A 332 -17.52 -17.41 21.31
CA PHE A 332 -17.73 -17.73 19.90
C PHE A 332 -17.09 -16.68 19.00
N ILE A 333 -17.32 -15.41 19.29
CA ILE A 333 -16.72 -14.29 18.57
C ILE A 333 -15.19 -14.36 18.63
N ALA A 334 -14.63 -14.59 19.82
CA ALA A 334 -13.19 -14.73 20.00
C ALA A 334 -12.61 -15.91 19.21
N MET A 335 -13.33 -17.05 19.16
CA MET A 335 -12.91 -18.19 18.36
C MET A 335 -12.98 -17.90 16.85
N GLN A 336 -13.99 -17.14 16.39
CA GLN A 336 -14.04 -16.72 14.98
C GLN A 336 -12.83 -15.86 14.62
N ASP A 337 -12.50 -14.85 15.44
CA ASP A 337 -11.34 -13.99 15.23
C ASP A 337 -10.04 -14.81 15.21
N PHE A 338 -9.88 -15.71 16.20
CA PHE A 338 -8.75 -16.63 16.27
C PHE A 338 -8.63 -17.50 15.01
N ALA A 339 -9.72 -18.16 14.60
CA ALA A 339 -9.74 -19.01 13.42
C ALA A 339 -9.43 -18.23 12.13
N THR A 340 -9.95 -17.02 11.97
CA THR A 340 -9.66 -16.20 10.77
C THR A 340 -8.27 -15.58 10.75
N SER A 341 -7.54 -15.62 11.87
CA SER A 341 -6.13 -15.22 11.92
C SER A 341 -5.18 -16.37 11.57
N ASP A 342 -5.63 -17.62 11.69
CA ASP A 342 -4.83 -18.81 11.41
C ASP A 342 -4.62 -19.01 9.90
N LYS A 343 -3.38 -19.33 9.51
CA LYS A 343 -2.96 -19.47 8.11
C LYS A 343 -3.67 -20.63 7.41
N ASP A 344 -3.75 -21.79 8.06
CA ASP A 344 -4.31 -23.00 7.45
C ASP A 344 -5.82 -22.87 7.26
N VAL A 345 -6.52 -22.25 8.21
CA VAL A 345 -7.94 -21.91 8.08
C VAL A 345 -8.16 -20.91 6.95
N LYS A 346 -7.38 -19.82 6.88
CA LYS A 346 -7.47 -18.85 5.79
C LYS A 346 -7.26 -19.50 4.42
N ARG A 347 -6.29 -20.41 4.29
CA ARG A 347 -6.02 -21.15 3.06
C ARG A 347 -7.26 -21.92 2.60
N VAL A 348 -7.91 -22.65 3.50
CA VAL A 348 -9.16 -23.37 3.20
C VAL A 348 -10.27 -22.39 2.76
N MET A 349 -10.46 -21.28 3.50
CA MET A 349 -11.48 -20.28 3.17
C MET A 349 -11.24 -19.59 1.81
N PHE A 350 -9.98 -19.31 1.45
CA PHE A 350 -9.65 -18.75 0.14
C PHE A 350 -9.89 -19.75 -0.98
N SER A 351 -9.45 -21.00 -0.82
CA SER A 351 -9.65 -22.06 -1.82
C SER A 351 -11.14 -22.30 -2.11
N GLU A 352 -11.98 -22.37 -1.08
CA GLU A 352 -13.43 -22.56 -1.24
C GLU A 352 -14.08 -21.38 -1.96
N ARG A 353 -13.64 -20.16 -1.64
CA ARG A 353 -14.16 -18.95 -2.29
C ARG A 353 -13.74 -18.87 -3.75
N GLU A 354 -12.50 -19.21 -4.06
CA GLU A 354 -12.04 -19.24 -5.46
C GLU A 354 -12.81 -20.25 -6.28
N ALA A 355 -13.08 -21.44 -5.73
CA ALA A 355 -13.94 -22.43 -6.38
C ALA A 355 -15.36 -21.88 -6.61
N GLN A 356 -15.95 -21.22 -5.60
CA GLN A 356 -17.26 -20.59 -5.74
C GLN A 356 -17.28 -19.47 -6.79
N LEU A 357 -16.25 -18.63 -6.83
CA LEU A 357 -16.15 -17.54 -7.80
C LEU A 357 -15.96 -18.08 -9.23
N LYS A 358 -15.17 -19.14 -9.42
CA LYS A 358 -15.02 -19.80 -10.72
C LYS A 358 -16.36 -20.32 -11.24
N ASP A 359 -17.20 -20.87 -10.35
CA ASP A 359 -18.55 -21.33 -10.69
C ASP A 359 -19.52 -20.18 -10.98
N ASP A 360 -19.58 -19.17 -10.09
CA ASP A 360 -20.49 -18.01 -10.19
C ASP A 360 -20.23 -17.14 -11.44
N PHE A 361 -18.99 -17.10 -11.92
CA PHE A 361 -18.55 -16.25 -13.03
C PHE A 361 -17.95 -17.02 -14.21
N ALA A 362 -18.31 -18.29 -14.38
CA ALA A 362 -17.77 -19.17 -15.43
C ALA A 362 -17.83 -18.56 -16.84
N ASP A 363 -18.88 -17.77 -17.15
CA ASP A 363 -19.07 -17.11 -18.45
C ASP A 363 -18.25 -15.80 -18.62
N GLU A 364 -17.68 -15.25 -17.54
CA GLU A 364 -16.92 -13.98 -17.52
C GLU A 364 -15.40 -14.16 -17.42
N PHE A 365 -14.93 -15.40 -17.23
CA PHE A 365 -13.51 -15.76 -17.30
C PHE A 365 -13.15 -16.16 -18.75
N PRO A 366 -12.36 -15.36 -19.48
CA PRO A 366 -11.89 -15.75 -20.80
C PRO A 366 -10.96 -16.97 -20.71
N ALA A 367 -11.11 -17.92 -21.64
CA ALA A 367 -10.30 -19.15 -21.73
C ALA A 367 -8.78 -18.92 -21.85
N ASP A 368 -8.35 -17.70 -22.20
CA ASP A 368 -6.93 -17.33 -22.34
C ASP A 368 -6.25 -16.99 -20.99
N ASP A 369 -6.98 -16.95 -19.86
CA ASP A 369 -6.41 -16.72 -18.52
C ASP A 369 -5.89 -18.02 -17.86
N GLU A 370 -5.94 -19.17 -18.54
CA GLU A 370 -5.49 -20.49 -18.05
C GLU A 370 -3.96 -20.58 -17.79
N GLU A 371 -3.14 -19.73 -18.43
CA GLU A 371 -1.68 -19.77 -18.25
C GLU A 371 -1.18 -19.22 -16.89
N ALA A 372 -2.06 -18.64 -16.07
CA ALA A 372 -1.73 -18.16 -14.72
C ALA A 372 -2.08 -19.16 -13.60
N GLU A 373 -2.51 -20.38 -13.93
CA GLU A 373 -3.14 -21.32 -13.00
C GLU A 373 -2.20 -22.00 -11.98
N GLU A 374 -0.88 -21.79 -12.02
CA GLU A 374 0.02 -22.42 -11.04
C GLU A 374 0.46 -21.54 -9.85
N ASP A 375 0.07 -20.27 -9.73
CA ASP A 375 0.65 -19.41 -8.67
C ASP A 375 -0.13 -19.39 -7.33
N ASN A 376 0.35 -20.22 -6.42
CA ASN A 376 0.65 -19.92 -5.02
C ASN A 376 -0.39 -19.06 -4.24
N SER A 377 -1.57 -19.64 -3.97
CA SER A 377 -2.59 -19.08 -3.05
C SER A 377 -2.09 -18.84 -1.61
N GLU A 378 -0.87 -19.29 -1.28
CA GLU A 378 -0.30 -19.19 0.06
C GLU A 378 -0.16 -17.74 0.53
N TRP A 379 0.29 -16.83 -0.33
CA TRP A 379 0.49 -15.42 0.06
C TRP A 379 -0.82 -14.76 0.52
N LYS A 380 -1.99 -15.18 -0.01
CA LYS A 380 -3.29 -14.67 0.43
C LYS A 380 -3.54 -15.03 1.88
N SER A 381 -3.31 -16.30 2.23
CA SER A 381 -3.47 -16.78 3.60
C SER A 381 -2.46 -16.16 4.57
N GLU A 382 -1.29 -15.75 4.10
CA GLU A 382 -0.25 -15.13 4.94
C GLU A 382 -0.45 -13.63 5.13
N LYS A 383 -0.72 -12.90 4.03
CA LYS A 383 -0.63 -11.44 3.99
C LYS A 383 -1.97 -10.71 4.03
N LEU A 384 -3.08 -11.38 3.69
CA LEU A 384 -4.38 -10.72 3.68
C LEU A 384 -5.07 -10.82 5.04
N GLU A 385 -5.55 -9.68 5.51
CA GLU A 385 -6.45 -9.57 6.65
C GLU A 385 -7.90 -9.74 6.17
N VAL A 386 -8.65 -10.60 6.86
CA VAL A 386 -10.01 -10.97 6.49
C VAL A 386 -10.99 -10.75 7.64
N ASN A 387 -12.25 -10.53 7.31
CA ASN A 387 -13.33 -10.53 8.30
C ASN A 387 -13.68 -11.96 8.73
N ARG A 388 -14.62 -12.10 9.67
CA ARG A 388 -15.09 -13.41 10.20
C ARG A 388 -15.75 -14.32 9.16
N GLN A 389 -16.12 -13.79 7.99
CA GLN A 389 -16.61 -14.55 6.84
C GLN A 389 -15.46 -14.96 5.90
N GLY A 390 -14.22 -14.60 6.22
CA GLY A 390 -13.03 -14.82 5.41
C GLY A 390 -12.90 -13.86 4.24
N ILE A 391 -13.73 -12.82 4.15
CA ILE A 391 -13.66 -11.83 3.06
C ILE A 391 -12.56 -10.82 3.40
N PRO A 392 -11.60 -10.55 2.51
CA PRO A 392 -10.55 -9.58 2.79
C PRO A 392 -11.13 -8.18 3.04
N TYR A 393 -10.55 -7.47 4.00
CA TYR A 393 -10.93 -6.08 4.26
C TYR A 393 -10.51 -5.16 3.12
N ALA A 394 -11.33 -4.13 2.86
CA ALA A 394 -11.00 -3.04 1.95
C ALA A 394 -10.04 -2.04 2.62
N THR A 395 -8.78 -2.43 2.76
CA THR A 395 -7.69 -1.63 3.35
C THR A 395 -6.58 -1.36 2.34
N ILE A 396 -5.78 -0.32 2.58
CA ILE A 396 -4.61 -0.02 1.76
C ILE A 396 -3.63 -1.20 1.79
N ASP A 397 -3.37 -1.78 2.96
CA ASP A 397 -2.41 -2.89 3.12
C ASP A 397 -2.80 -4.12 2.29
N ASN A 398 -4.09 -4.52 2.32
CA ASN A 398 -4.57 -5.63 1.50
C ASN A 398 -4.46 -5.33 0.01
N LEU A 399 -4.80 -4.11 -0.42
CA LEU A 399 -4.68 -3.72 -1.83
C LEU A 399 -3.22 -3.71 -2.30
N VAL A 400 -2.30 -3.18 -1.50
CA VAL A 400 -0.86 -3.21 -1.81
C VAL A 400 -0.37 -4.66 -1.90
N ASN A 401 -0.76 -5.51 -0.93
CA ASN A 401 -0.43 -6.93 -0.97
C ASN A 401 -0.97 -7.61 -2.23
N ILE A 402 -2.19 -7.29 -2.68
CA ILE A 402 -2.72 -7.81 -3.95
C ILE A 402 -1.90 -7.31 -5.14
N LEU A 403 -1.66 -6.00 -5.25
CA LEU A 403 -0.94 -5.40 -6.37
C LEU A 403 0.51 -5.90 -6.49
N GLU A 404 1.13 -6.31 -5.39
CA GLU A 404 2.52 -6.79 -5.35
C GLU A 404 2.68 -8.32 -5.46
N ASN A 405 1.62 -9.10 -5.26
CA ASN A 405 1.71 -10.57 -5.22
C ASN A 405 0.79 -11.27 -6.23
N ASP A 406 -0.29 -10.65 -6.68
CA ASP A 406 -1.14 -11.22 -7.74
C ASP A 406 -0.38 -11.23 -9.08
N THR A 407 -0.18 -12.40 -9.68
CA THR A 407 0.55 -12.58 -10.95
C THR A 407 0.07 -11.70 -12.09
N ARG A 408 -1.23 -11.39 -12.11
CA ARG A 408 -1.85 -10.57 -13.15
C ARG A 408 -1.48 -9.09 -13.02
N LEU A 409 -1.08 -8.65 -11.81
CA LEU A 409 -0.87 -7.24 -11.46
C LEU A 409 0.57 -6.93 -11.03
N LYS A 410 1.29 -7.92 -10.52
CA LYS A 410 2.64 -7.79 -9.94
C LYS A 410 3.61 -7.17 -10.94
N GLY A 411 4.22 -6.04 -10.53
CA GLY A 411 5.22 -5.33 -11.32
C GLY A 411 4.70 -4.58 -12.54
N ARG A 412 3.37 -4.56 -12.75
CA ARG A 412 2.73 -3.87 -13.90
C ARG A 412 2.64 -2.36 -13.69
N PHE A 413 2.43 -1.90 -12.45
CA PHE A 413 2.30 -0.48 -12.13
C PHE A 413 3.66 0.10 -11.72
N LYS A 414 4.20 1.03 -12.53
CA LYS A 414 5.48 1.69 -12.29
C LYS A 414 5.40 3.20 -12.45
N LYS A 415 6.36 3.91 -11.87
CA LYS A 415 6.49 5.36 -12.02
C LYS A 415 7.85 5.72 -12.58
N ASP A 416 7.86 6.44 -13.70
CA ASP A 416 9.09 7.05 -14.22
C ASP A 416 9.32 8.36 -13.47
N ILE A 417 10.35 8.40 -12.62
CA ILE A 417 10.68 9.59 -11.82
C ILE A 417 11.32 10.70 -12.64
N PHE A 418 11.72 10.42 -13.89
CA PHE A 418 12.20 11.44 -14.80
C PHE A 418 11.05 12.31 -15.32
N SER A 419 10.02 11.67 -15.90
CA SER A 419 8.82 12.36 -16.37
C SER A 419 7.78 12.64 -15.29
N GLY A 420 7.89 11.98 -14.13
CA GLY A 420 6.89 12.01 -13.08
C GLY A 420 5.60 11.27 -13.44
N ARG A 421 5.58 10.51 -14.54
CA ARG A 421 4.39 9.85 -15.07
C ARG A 421 4.25 8.42 -14.55
N GLU A 422 2.99 8.03 -14.40
CA GLU A 422 2.57 6.69 -14.00
C GLU A 422 2.32 5.83 -15.23
N LEU A 423 2.89 4.63 -15.22
CA LEU A 423 3.01 3.75 -16.36
C LEU A 423 2.47 2.36 -16.00
N ILE A 424 1.92 1.71 -17.03
CA ILE A 424 1.62 0.29 -17.04
C ILE A 424 2.65 -0.38 -17.94
N ILE A 425 3.38 -1.35 -17.37
CA ILE A 425 4.40 -2.14 -18.07
C ILE A 425 3.88 -3.54 -18.35
N GLY A 426 3.98 -3.95 -19.62
CA GLY A 426 3.46 -5.23 -20.11
C GLY A 426 1.93 -5.31 -20.12
N ARG A 427 1.41 -6.54 -20.21
CA ARG A 427 -0.03 -6.80 -20.45
C ARG A 427 -0.81 -6.84 -19.14
N LEU A 428 -1.90 -6.06 -19.08
CA LEU A 428 -2.97 -6.21 -18.08
C LEU A 428 -4.13 -7.02 -18.70
N PRO A 429 -4.90 -7.78 -17.91
CA PRO A 429 -5.97 -8.64 -18.44
C PRO A 429 -7.09 -7.90 -19.21
N TRP A 430 -7.27 -6.60 -18.98
CA TRP A 430 -8.28 -5.77 -19.67
C TRP A 430 -7.70 -4.87 -20.76
N ARG A 431 -6.41 -5.00 -21.09
CA ARG A 431 -5.77 -4.26 -22.18
C ARG A 431 -5.41 -5.22 -23.31
N ASN A 432 -5.80 -4.86 -24.53
CA ASN A 432 -5.49 -5.63 -25.73
C ASN A 432 -4.05 -5.39 -26.22
N ASP A 433 -3.47 -4.24 -25.90
CA ASP A 433 -2.15 -3.85 -26.34
C ASP A 433 -1.09 -4.23 -25.28
N SER A 434 -0.03 -4.92 -25.69
CA SER A 434 1.12 -5.27 -24.86
C SER A 434 2.18 -4.16 -24.77
N VAL A 435 1.78 -2.92 -25.06
CA VAL A 435 2.70 -1.78 -25.15
C VAL A 435 2.70 -1.00 -23.84
N ASP A 436 3.90 -0.70 -23.35
CA ASP A 436 4.11 0.17 -22.19
C ASP A 436 3.47 1.53 -22.44
N THR A 437 2.52 1.90 -21.57
CA THR A 437 1.66 3.07 -21.80
C THR A 437 1.24 3.71 -20.49
N TYR A 438 0.72 4.93 -20.57
CA TYR A 438 0.22 5.66 -19.40
C TYR A 438 -1.04 5.02 -18.83
N ILE A 439 -1.21 5.14 -17.51
CA ILE A 439 -2.46 4.78 -16.85
C ILE A 439 -3.59 5.73 -17.29
N LYS A 440 -4.81 5.18 -17.39
CA LYS A 440 -6.04 5.90 -17.74
C LYS A 440 -7.10 5.64 -16.68
N ASP A 441 -8.11 6.51 -16.60
CA ASP A 441 -9.25 6.34 -15.69
C ASP A 441 -9.99 4.99 -15.90
N SER A 442 -10.01 4.50 -17.14
CA SER A 442 -10.57 3.20 -17.49
C SER A 442 -9.82 2.03 -16.81
N ASP A 443 -8.53 2.18 -16.53
CA ASP A 443 -7.75 1.14 -15.83
C ASP A 443 -8.12 1.07 -14.36
N ILE A 444 -8.34 2.22 -13.72
CA ILE A 444 -8.80 2.29 -12.32
C ILE A 444 -10.18 1.66 -12.19
N ALA A 445 -11.08 1.94 -13.14
CA ALA A 445 -12.41 1.33 -13.19
C ALA A 445 -12.34 -0.20 -13.38
N ASN A 446 -11.49 -0.68 -14.29
CA ASN A 446 -11.31 -2.11 -14.52
C ASN A 446 -10.64 -2.80 -13.33
N LEU A 447 -9.60 -2.21 -12.74
CA LEU A 447 -8.95 -2.74 -11.55
C LEU A 447 -9.96 -2.90 -10.40
N LYS A 448 -10.82 -1.89 -10.18
CA LYS A 448 -11.91 -1.97 -9.21
C LYS A 448 -12.87 -3.14 -9.50
N TYR A 449 -13.26 -3.33 -10.75
CA TYR A 449 -14.12 -4.44 -11.17
C TYR A 449 -13.46 -5.80 -10.91
N ARG A 450 -12.19 -5.93 -11.31
CA ARG A 450 -11.43 -7.17 -11.17
C ARG A 450 -11.07 -7.52 -9.73
N LEU A 451 -10.82 -6.53 -8.86
CA LEU A 451 -10.63 -6.77 -7.42
C LEU A 451 -11.89 -7.38 -6.77
N LYS A 452 -13.07 -6.96 -7.22
CA LYS A 452 -14.34 -7.58 -6.79
C LYS A 452 -14.44 -9.02 -7.28
N LEU A 453 -14.17 -9.27 -8.57
CA LEU A 453 -14.28 -10.62 -9.14
C LEU A 453 -13.24 -11.60 -8.59
N TRP A 454 -11.96 -11.21 -8.58
CA TRP A 454 -10.85 -12.11 -8.25
C TRP A 454 -10.62 -12.27 -6.75
N HIS A 455 -10.99 -11.28 -5.95
CA HIS A 455 -10.66 -11.25 -4.51
C HIS A 455 -11.86 -10.98 -3.60
N SER A 456 -13.07 -10.80 -4.15
CA SER A 456 -14.28 -10.44 -3.40
C SER A 456 -14.16 -9.14 -2.58
N ILE A 457 -13.29 -8.22 -2.99
CA ILE A 457 -13.09 -6.94 -2.30
C ILE A 457 -13.80 -5.83 -3.07
N VAL A 458 -14.66 -5.11 -2.35
CA VAL A 458 -15.33 -3.91 -2.87
C VAL A 458 -14.59 -2.68 -2.36
N VAL A 459 -13.96 -1.94 -3.27
CA VAL A 459 -13.14 -0.76 -2.93
C VAL A 459 -13.60 0.51 -3.65
N THR A 460 -13.23 1.66 -3.10
CA THR A 460 -13.45 2.96 -3.76
C THR A 460 -12.26 3.29 -4.67
N SER A 461 -12.47 4.14 -5.68
CA SER A 461 -11.36 4.59 -6.55
C SER A 461 -10.30 5.32 -5.74
N ALA A 462 -10.69 6.13 -4.75
CA ALA A 462 -9.73 6.82 -3.87
C ALA A 462 -8.80 5.85 -3.12
N LEU A 463 -9.33 4.72 -2.63
CA LEU A 463 -8.53 3.72 -1.94
C LEU A 463 -7.55 2.99 -2.88
N ILE A 464 -7.97 2.75 -4.13
CA ILE A 464 -7.09 2.20 -5.18
C ILE A 464 -5.96 3.17 -5.48
N GLU A 465 -6.27 4.46 -5.66
CA GLU A 465 -5.26 5.49 -5.94
C GLU A 465 -4.24 5.58 -4.80
N ASP A 466 -4.69 5.60 -3.54
CA ASP A 466 -3.79 5.62 -2.38
C ASP A 466 -2.87 4.37 -2.35
N ALA A 467 -3.40 3.18 -2.65
CA ALA A 467 -2.60 1.96 -2.73
C ALA A 467 -1.63 1.97 -3.92
N LEU A 468 -2.05 2.45 -5.09
CA LEU A 468 -1.20 2.60 -6.27
C LEU A 468 -0.05 3.57 -6.02
N GLN A 469 -0.25 4.67 -5.30
CA GLN A 469 0.83 5.58 -4.93
C GLN A 469 1.94 4.88 -4.12
N VAL A 470 1.57 3.98 -3.20
CA VAL A 470 2.54 3.16 -2.45
C VAL A 470 3.31 2.24 -3.40
N VAL A 471 2.61 1.55 -4.30
CA VAL A 471 3.22 0.65 -5.28
C VAL A 471 4.14 1.39 -6.26
N TYR A 472 3.72 2.56 -6.75
CA TYR A 472 4.50 3.42 -7.64
C TYR A 472 5.80 3.91 -7.00
N GLN A 473 5.75 4.25 -5.71
CA GLN A 473 6.95 4.66 -4.98
C GLN A 473 7.97 3.51 -4.88
N ARG A 474 7.49 2.29 -4.62
CA ARG A 474 8.33 1.08 -4.53
C ARG A 474 8.85 0.63 -5.90
N ASN A 475 8.04 0.79 -6.94
CA ASN A 475 8.34 0.40 -8.32
C ASN A 475 8.70 1.60 -9.20
N SER A 476 9.51 2.50 -8.66
CA SER A 476 10.00 3.66 -9.39
C SER A 476 11.28 3.35 -10.18
N PHE A 477 11.42 3.96 -11.34
CA PHE A 477 12.62 3.84 -12.19
C PHE A 477 12.90 5.18 -12.87
N HIS A 478 14.07 5.31 -13.50
CA HIS A 478 14.44 6.56 -14.17
C HIS A 478 14.87 6.28 -15.61
N ALA A 479 13.95 6.52 -16.54
CA ALA A 479 14.08 6.05 -17.93
C ALA A 479 15.41 6.47 -18.61
N VAL A 480 15.83 7.72 -18.47
CA VAL A 480 17.09 8.21 -19.07
C VAL A 480 18.35 7.62 -18.40
N ARG A 481 18.33 7.40 -17.07
CA ARG A 481 19.47 6.80 -16.37
C ARG A 481 19.61 5.34 -16.74
N ASP A 482 18.49 4.63 -16.80
CA ASP A 482 18.48 3.22 -17.18
C ASP A 482 18.99 3.03 -18.61
N TYR A 483 18.59 3.91 -19.53
CA TYR A 483 19.18 3.97 -20.88
C TYR A 483 20.67 4.29 -20.86
N LEU A 484 21.10 5.38 -20.21
CA LEU A 484 22.53 5.75 -20.18
C LEU A 484 23.40 4.65 -19.54
N ASN A 485 22.92 3.98 -18.50
CA ASN A 485 23.63 2.91 -17.82
C ASN A 485 23.67 1.60 -18.62
N SER A 486 22.80 1.40 -19.61
CA SER A 486 22.84 0.21 -20.47
C SER A 486 23.86 0.33 -21.62
N LEU A 487 24.36 1.54 -21.89
CA LEU A 487 25.31 1.80 -22.98
C LEU A 487 26.75 1.43 -22.58
N VAL A 488 27.52 0.96 -23.56
CA VAL A 488 28.95 0.66 -23.44
C VAL A 488 29.71 1.45 -24.50
N TRP A 489 30.66 2.28 -24.06
CA TRP A 489 31.46 3.11 -24.95
C TRP A 489 32.54 2.28 -25.66
N ASP A 490 32.66 2.49 -26.97
CA ASP A 490 33.62 1.82 -27.84
C ASP A 490 35.00 2.49 -27.89
N GLN A 491 35.22 3.52 -27.07
CA GLN A 491 36.45 4.30 -26.98
C GLN A 491 36.78 5.16 -28.21
N GLN A 492 35.82 5.35 -29.13
CA GLN A 492 35.99 6.31 -30.22
C GLN A 492 35.34 7.65 -29.85
N GLU A 493 36.13 8.71 -29.98
CA GLU A 493 35.70 10.09 -29.74
C GLU A 493 34.83 10.59 -30.91
N ARG A 494 33.62 11.04 -30.61
CA ARG A 494 32.61 11.50 -31.57
C ARG A 494 32.01 12.84 -31.19
N ILE A 495 31.93 13.15 -29.89
CA ILE A 495 31.23 14.34 -29.40
C ILE A 495 31.85 15.63 -29.96
N ASP A 496 33.17 15.72 -30.02
CA ASP A 496 33.87 16.92 -30.46
C ASP A 496 33.59 17.27 -31.92
N THR A 497 33.49 16.26 -32.78
CA THR A 497 33.26 16.44 -34.20
C THR A 497 31.78 16.33 -34.57
N LEU A 498 30.87 16.05 -33.63
CA LEU A 498 29.47 15.79 -33.91
C LEU A 498 28.81 16.86 -34.79
N LEU A 499 28.91 18.14 -34.44
CA LEU A 499 28.33 19.23 -35.25
C LEU A 499 29.14 19.55 -36.51
N ILE A 500 30.43 19.23 -36.51
CA ILE A 500 31.32 19.41 -37.67
C ILE A 500 30.94 18.39 -38.74
N ASP A 501 30.83 17.12 -38.35
CA ASP A 501 30.62 15.99 -39.24
C ASP A 501 29.20 15.98 -39.83
N TYR A 502 28.19 16.23 -38.98
CA TYR A 502 26.79 16.10 -39.35
C TYR A 502 26.13 17.40 -39.85
N LEU A 503 26.55 18.56 -39.35
CA LEU A 503 25.97 19.86 -39.73
C LEU A 503 26.93 20.75 -40.51
N GLY A 504 28.18 20.33 -40.73
CA GLY A 504 29.15 21.14 -41.47
C GLY A 504 29.57 22.41 -40.73
N ALA A 505 29.63 22.35 -39.38
CA ALA A 505 30.15 23.44 -38.57
C ALA A 505 31.66 23.63 -38.81
N LYS A 506 32.18 24.83 -38.53
CA LYS A 506 33.61 25.12 -38.64
C LYS A 506 34.38 24.33 -37.57
N ASP A 507 35.44 23.62 -37.97
CA ASP A 507 36.32 22.93 -37.05
C ASP A 507 37.20 23.94 -36.30
N THR A 508 36.79 24.27 -35.08
CA THR A 508 37.52 25.16 -34.16
C THR A 508 37.50 24.57 -32.75
N GLU A 509 38.45 24.96 -31.92
CA GLU A 509 38.44 24.57 -30.49
C GLU A 509 37.14 25.01 -29.80
N TYR A 510 36.63 26.20 -30.13
CA TYR A 510 35.35 26.67 -29.64
C TYR A 510 34.21 25.68 -29.97
N THR A 511 34.03 25.33 -31.26
CA THR A 511 32.98 24.42 -31.72
C THR A 511 33.05 23.07 -31.00
N ARG A 512 34.25 22.48 -30.91
CA ARG A 512 34.47 21.18 -30.24
C ARG A 512 34.09 21.26 -28.75
N HIS A 513 34.57 22.29 -28.05
CA HIS A 513 34.34 22.43 -26.61
C HIS A 513 32.87 22.73 -26.27
N VAL A 514 32.20 23.64 -26.97
CA VAL A 514 30.78 23.95 -26.67
C VAL A 514 29.87 22.77 -26.97
N THR A 515 30.16 21.99 -28.02
CA THR A 515 29.45 20.74 -28.32
C THR A 515 29.64 19.75 -27.18
N ARG A 516 30.90 19.49 -26.78
CA ARG A 516 31.20 18.59 -25.67
C ARG A 516 30.53 19.00 -24.37
N LYS A 517 30.62 20.27 -23.98
CA LYS A 517 30.01 20.77 -22.76
C LYS A 517 28.48 20.63 -22.78
N ALA A 518 27.82 20.91 -23.90
CA ALA A 518 26.37 20.82 -24.00
C ALA A 518 25.87 19.37 -23.86
N ILE A 519 26.52 18.41 -24.54
CA ILE A 519 26.14 17.00 -24.48
C ILE A 519 26.47 16.40 -23.10
N VAL A 520 27.66 16.67 -22.55
CA VAL A 520 28.03 16.19 -21.20
C VAL A 520 27.15 16.84 -20.12
N ALA A 521 26.73 18.09 -20.28
CA ALA A 521 25.79 18.73 -19.37
C ALA A 521 24.42 18.05 -19.34
N ALA A 522 23.94 17.52 -20.47
CA ALA A 522 22.70 16.76 -20.53
C ALA A 522 22.77 15.50 -19.66
N VAL A 523 23.89 14.78 -19.72
CA VAL A 523 24.17 13.63 -18.83
C VAL A 523 24.28 14.09 -17.37
N ALA A 524 25.03 15.16 -17.11
CA ALA A 524 25.24 15.66 -15.75
C ALA A 524 23.94 16.09 -15.08
N ARG A 525 23.01 16.70 -15.82
CA ARG A 525 21.68 17.11 -15.34
C ARG A 525 20.81 15.91 -14.93
N VAL A 526 20.98 14.76 -15.56
CA VAL A 526 20.26 13.52 -15.23
C VAL A 526 20.84 12.83 -13.99
N PHE A 527 22.17 12.74 -13.87
CA PHE A 527 22.83 12.07 -12.74
C PHE A 527 23.01 12.96 -11.51
N ARG A 528 23.07 14.28 -11.69
CA ARG A 528 23.14 15.28 -10.63
C ARG A 528 22.05 16.36 -10.87
N PRO A 529 20.76 16.00 -10.69
CA PRO A 529 19.64 16.92 -10.91
C PRO A 529 19.83 18.26 -10.22
N GLY A 530 19.61 19.35 -10.96
CA GLY A 530 19.83 20.71 -10.47
C GLY A 530 21.27 21.22 -10.55
N CYS A 531 22.24 20.46 -11.08
CA CYS A 531 23.59 20.97 -11.32
C CYS A 531 23.56 22.26 -12.16
N LYS A 532 24.42 23.24 -11.86
CA LYS A 532 24.40 24.52 -12.58
C LYS A 532 24.84 24.33 -14.02
N PHE A 533 23.94 24.60 -14.95
CA PHE A 533 24.21 24.76 -16.38
C PHE A 533 23.16 25.72 -16.94
N ASP A 534 23.61 26.94 -17.28
CA ASP A 534 22.76 28.03 -17.77
C ASP A 534 23.17 28.56 -19.14
N ASN A 535 24.00 27.77 -19.84
CA ASN A 535 24.38 28.00 -21.22
C ASN A 535 23.45 27.19 -22.15
N MET A 536 23.24 27.70 -23.36
CA MET A 536 22.41 27.12 -24.40
C MET A 536 23.20 27.15 -25.70
N LEU A 537 23.43 25.96 -26.27
CA LEU A 537 24.04 25.83 -27.59
C LEU A 537 23.00 26.22 -28.65
N VAL A 538 23.35 27.13 -29.56
CA VAL A 538 22.45 27.64 -30.59
C VAL A 538 22.98 27.29 -31.96
N LEU A 539 22.25 26.46 -32.70
CA LEU A 539 22.57 26.09 -34.07
C LEU A 539 22.06 27.16 -35.03
N VAL A 540 22.97 27.83 -35.73
CA VAL A 540 22.70 28.94 -36.65
C VAL A 540 22.96 28.47 -38.08
N GLY A 541 22.01 28.65 -38.99
CA GLY A 541 22.23 28.33 -40.41
C GLY A 541 20.94 28.22 -41.20
N GLU A 542 21.02 27.84 -42.48
CA GLU A 542 19.86 27.75 -43.37
C GLU A 542 18.80 26.72 -42.91
N GLN A 543 17.56 26.88 -43.37
CA GLN A 543 16.50 25.89 -43.13
C GLN A 543 16.80 24.59 -43.89
N GLY A 544 16.33 23.46 -43.34
CA GLY A 544 16.42 22.15 -44.02
C GLY A 544 17.75 21.41 -43.86
N ILE A 545 18.72 21.96 -43.14
CA ILE A 545 20.04 21.33 -42.91
C ILE A 545 20.06 20.29 -41.77
N GLY A 546 18.93 20.04 -41.10
CA GLY A 546 18.80 19.02 -40.06
C GLY A 546 19.06 19.48 -38.61
N LYS A 547 19.06 20.80 -38.32
CA LYS A 547 19.30 21.35 -36.96
C LYS A 547 18.38 20.78 -35.88
N SER A 548 17.06 20.83 -36.09
CA SER A 548 16.10 20.26 -35.13
C SER A 548 16.11 18.73 -35.19
N THR A 549 16.42 18.15 -36.35
CA THR A 549 16.49 16.69 -36.54
C THR A 549 17.60 16.04 -35.72
N ILE A 550 18.80 16.61 -35.67
CA ILE A 550 19.89 16.04 -34.86
C ILE A 550 19.55 16.07 -33.36
N LEU A 551 18.91 17.15 -32.89
CA LEU A 551 18.49 17.28 -31.49
C LEU A 551 17.37 16.28 -31.15
N ASN A 552 16.41 16.11 -32.07
CA ASN A 552 15.33 15.12 -31.94
C ASN A 552 15.88 13.70 -31.85
N ARG A 553 16.77 13.33 -32.77
CA ARG A 553 17.46 12.03 -32.77
C ARG A 553 18.22 11.78 -31.47
N LEU A 554 19.04 12.74 -31.03
CA LEU A 554 19.81 12.63 -29.78
C LEU A 554 18.91 12.52 -28.55
N GLY A 555 17.84 13.32 -28.48
CA GLY A 555 16.90 13.33 -27.35
C GLY A 555 15.96 12.12 -27.31
N ARG A 556 15.83 11.37 -28.42
CA ARG A 556 14.96 10.20 -28.56
C ARG A 556 13.51 10.56 -28.15
N GLN A 557 12.84 9.65 -27.43
CA GLN A 557 11.52 9.89 -26.86
C GLN A 557 11.47 10.97 -25.75
N TRP A 558 12.63 11.47 -25.30
CA TRP A 558 12.75 12.54 -24.30
C TRP A 558 13.10 13.90 -24.94
N PHE A 559 12.99 14.02 -26.26
CA PHE A 559 13.09 15.31 -26.94
C PHE A 559 11.78 16.10 -26.81
N SER A 560 11.88 17.42 -26.68
CA SER A 560 10.73 18.33 -26.75
C SER A 560 11.08 19.61 -27.50
N ASP A 561 10.23 19.99 -28.45
CA ASP A 561 10.24 21.26 -29.19
C ASP A 561 9.03 22.16 -28.82
N SER A 562 8.23 21.74 -27.84
CA SER A 562 6.97 22.39 -27.47
C SER A 562 7.16 23.62 -26.58
N PHE A 563 8.37 23.81 -26.04
CA PHE A 563 8.67 24.93 -25.14
C PHE A 563 9.06 26.20 -25.92
N ASN A 564 8.44 27.32 -25.56
CA ASN A 564 8.83 28.64 -26.04
C ASN A 564 8.92 29.66 -24.89
N PHE A 565 9.90 30.57 -24.95
CA PHE A 565 10.08 31.62 -23.93
C PHE A 565 8.89 32.57 -23.79
N HIS A 566 8.01 32.71 -24.79
CA HIS A 566 6.77 33.49 -24.65
C HIS A 566 5.85 32.93 -23.54
N MET A 567 5.92 31.63 -23.24
CA MET A 567 5.12 30.96 -22.20
C MET A 567 5.54 31.37 -20.78
N LEU A 568 6.72 31.99 -20.61
CA LEU A 568 7.18 32.48 -19.31
C LEU A 568 6.28 33.55 -18.70
N LYS A 569 5.42 34.20 -19.51
CA LYS A 569 4.44 35.19 -19.03
C LYS A 569 3.33 34.58 -18.16
N ASN A 570 3.00 33.31 -18.38
CA ASN A 570 1.90 32.61 -17.70
C ASN A 570 2.37 31.84 -16.45
N GLY A 571 3.68 31.83 -16.16
CA GLY A 571 4.31 31.36 -14.92
C GLY A 571 4.27 29.86 -14.62
N LYS A 572 3.17 29.16 -14.96
CA LYS A 572 2.93 27.74 -14.64
C LYS A 572 3.20 26.78 -15.79
N GLU A 573 2.89 27.19 -17.02
CA GLU A 573 2.97 26.33 -18.22
C GLU A 573 4.42 25.93 -18.54
N ALA A 574 5.38 26.81 -18.31
CA ALA A 574 6.78 26.60 -18.67
C ALA A 574 7.42 25.39 -17.96
N PRO A 575 7.38 25.25 -16.61
CA PRO A 575 7.84 24.05 -15.92
C PRO A 575 7.14 22.75 -16.32
N GLU A 576 5.83 22.80 -16.60
CA GLU A 576 5.05 21.62 -16.99
C GLU A 576 5.48 21.08 -18.37
N GLN A 577 5.80 21.96 -19.32
CA GLN A 577 6.22 21.58 -20.67
C GLN A 577 7.62 20.94 -20.73
N ILE A 578 8.52 21.32 -19.80
CA ILE A 578 9.87 20.76 -19.77
C ILE A 578 9.97 19.49 -18.92
N GLN A 579 8.90 19.12 -18.20
CA GLN A 579 8.91 17.93 -17.36
C GLN A 579 8.92 16.66 -18.23
N GLY A 580 9.87 15.77 -17.94
CA GLY A 580 10.09 14.56 -18.75
C GLY A 580 10.77 14.82 -20.10
N ALA A 581 11.21 16.05 -20.36
CA ALA A 581 12.08 16.37 -21.49
C ALA A 581 13.55 16.37 -21.04
N TRP A 582 14.42 15.76 -21.83
CA TRP A 582 15.87 15.73 -21.62
C TRP A 582 16.56 16.80 -22.46
N LEU A 583 16.25 16.83 -23.75
CA LEU A 583 16.68 17.88 -24.67
C LEU A 583 15.48 18.74 -25.05
N VAL A 584 15.55 20.02 -24.67
CA VAL A 584 14.51 21.00 -24.99
C VAL A 584 15.03 21.91 -26.10
N GLU A 585 14.43 21.80 -27.29
CA GLU A 585 14.68 22.73 -28.39
C GLU A 585 13.84 23.99 -28.20
N ILE A 586 14.46 25.14 -28.48
CA ILE A 586 13.81 26.43 -28.62
C ILE A 586 14.00 26.90 -30.05
N GLY A 587 12.96 26.71 -30.86
CA GLY A 587 12.91 27.19 -32.24
C GLY A 587 12.73 28.71 -32.34
N GLU A 588 13.19 29.28 -33.46
CA GLU A 588 12.95 30.68 -33.86
C GLU A 588 13.40 31.73 -32.83
N LEU A 589 14.64 31.59 -32.33
CA LEU A 589 15.25 32.51 -31.35
C LEU A 589 15.27 34.00 -31.74
N ALA A 590 15.16 34.30 -33.04
CA ALA A 590 15.17 35.66 -33.57
C ALA A 590 13.94 36.51 -33.19
N GLY A 591 12.81 35.89 -32.81
CA GLY A 591 11.56 36.59 -32.49
C GLY A 591 11.45 37.12 -31.07
N LEU A 592 12.46 36.87 -30.21
CA LEU A 592 12.40 37.24 -28.80
C LEU A 592 12.51 38.74 -28.60
N ARG A 593 11.58 39.32 -27.85
CA ARG A 593 11.67 40.72 -27.42
C ARG A 593 12.73 40.85 -26.33
N LYS A 594 13.32 42.04 -26.18
CA LYS A 594 14.31 42.33 -25.13
C LYS A 594 13.87 41.93 -23.70
N THR A 595 12.60 42.11 -23.36
CA THR A 595 12.04 41.69 -22.06
C THR A 595 12.00 40.17 -21.89
N GLU A 596 11.85 39.44 -22.99
CA GLU A 596 11.82 37.98 -23.03
C GLU A 596 13.24 37.42 -22.93
N VAL A 597 14.25 38.13 -23.46
CA VAL A 597 15.67 37.77 -23.29
C VAL A 597 16.09 37.77 -21.81
N GLU A 598 15.70 38.78 -21.02
CA GLU A 598 15.98 38.79 -19.58
C GLU A 598 15.24 37.67 -18.82
N SER A 599 13.99 37.40 -19.22
CA SER A 599 13.19 36.30 -18.65
C SER A 599 13.79 34.93 -19.00
N ALA A 600 14.28 34.77 -20.22
CA ALA A 600 15.00 33.60 -20.71
C ALA A 600 16.30 33.38 -19.92
N LYS A 601 17.11 34.43 -19.74
CA LYS A 601 18.34 34.40 -18.92
C LYS A 601 18.06 33.93 -17.50
N SER A 602 17.01 34.48 -16.88
CA SER A 602 16.55 34.07 -15.55
C SER A 602 16.10 32.61 -15.53
N PHE A 603 15.31 32.20 -16.54
CA PHE A 603 14.82 30.84 -16.67
C PHE A 603 15.96 29.83 -16.86
N LEU A 604 16.86 30.02 -17.83
CA LEU A 604 18.04 29.17 -18.05
C LEU A 604 18.92 29.05 -16.78
N SER A 605 18.95 30.12 -15.98
CA SER A 605 19.75 30.15 -14.75
C SER A 605 19.21 29.30 -13.60
N LYS A 606 17.94 28.88 -13.64
CA LYS A 606 17.32 28.10 -12.56
C LYS A 606 17.94 26.70 -12.44
N GLN A 607 18.00 26.22 -11.21
CA GLN A 607 18.44 24.85 -10.87
C GLN A 607 17.27 23.95 -10.52
N GLU A 608 16.16 24.53 -10.08
CA GLU A 608 14.93 23.83 -9.71
C GLU A 608 13.73 24.60 -10.22
N ASP A 609 12.69 23.86 -10.58
CA ASP A 609 11.37 24.40 -10.88
C ASP A 609 10.41 24.03 -9.75
N ARG A 610 9.46 24.92 -9.46
CA ARG A 610 8.50 24.79 -8.36
C ARG A 610 7.11 24.95 -8.91
N PHE A 611 6.37 23.86 -8.99
CA PHE A 611 5.00 23.86 -9.47
C PHE A 611 4.20 22.72 -8.84
N ARG A 612 2.89 22.76 -9.04
CA ARG A 612 1.96 21.75 -8.56
C ARG A 612 1.56 20.93 -9.78
N MET A 613 1.85 19.63 -9.74
CA MET A 613 1.40 18.69 -10.78
C MET A 613 -0.12 18.77 -10.95
N SER A 614 -0.60 18.57 -12.18
CA SER A 614 -2.03 18.32 -12.44
C SER A 614 -2.53 17.24 -11.48
N TYR A 615 -3.61 17.54 -10.75
CA TYR A 615 -4.19 16.68 -9.68
C TYR A 615 -3.33 16.46 -8.42
N GLY A 616 -2.06 16.84 -8.41
CA GLY A 616 -1.24 16.88 -7.19
C GLY A 616 -1.87 17.82 -6.16
N ARG A 617 -1.78 17.54 -4.86
CA ARG A 617 -2.35 18.42 -3.81
C ARG A 617 -1.35 19.44 -3.28
N ARG A 618 -0.05 19.17 -3.45
CA ARG A 618 1.06 19.94 -2.87
C ARG A 618 1.90 20.57 -3.97
N LEU A 619 2.56 21.66 -3.62
CA LEU A 619 3.62 22.24 -4.45
C LEU A 619 4.88 21.39 -4.27
N GLU A 620 5.46 20.96 -5.39
CA GLU A 620 6.63 20.09 -5.43
C GLU A 620 7.83 20.82 -6.04
N TYR A 621 9.02 20.31 -5.74
CA TYR A 621 10.30 20.86 -6.18
C TYR A 621 10.92 19.86 -7.16
N PHE A 622 11.17 20.31 -8.38
CA PHE A 622 11.73 19.51 -9.45
C PHE A 622 13.11 20.05 -9.82
N PRO A 623 14.21 19.45 -9.32
CA PRO A 623 15.54 19.80 -9.77
C PRO A 623 15.67 19.54 -11.26
N ARG A 624 16.20 20.51 -12.01
CA ARG A 624 16.23 20.43 -13.47
C ARG A 624 17.14 19.31 -13.95
N GLN A 625 16.59 18.52 -14.86
CA GLN A 625 17.25 17.39 -15.52
C GLN A 625 17.39 17.59 -17.05
N CYS A 626 16.84 18.67 -17.58
CA CYS A 626 16.92 19.02 -19.00
C CYS A 626 18.07 20.00 -19.31
N VAL A 627 18.45 20.03 -20.59
CA VAL A 627 19.29 21.08 -21.18
C VAL A 627 18.57 21.73 -22.36
N PHE A 628 18.91 22.98 -22.63
CA PHE A 628 18.28 23.77 -23.68
C PHE A 628 19.20 23.90 -24.90
N PHE A 629 18.60 23.77 -26.08
CA PHE A 629 19.25 24.01 -27.36
C PHE A 629 18.42 25.02 -28.14
N GLY A 630 19.09 25.93 -28.85
CA GLY A 630 18.45 26.89 -29.73
C GLY A 630 18.63 26.52 -31.19
N THR A 631 17.63 26.80 -32.02
CA THR A 631 17.78 26.77 -33.48
C THR A 631 17.32 28.09 -34.08
N THR A 632 18.08 28.61 -35.05
CA THR A 632 17.72 29.85 -35.74
C THR A 632 18.26 29.86 -37.16
N ASN A 633 17.54 30.55 -38.05
CA ASN A 633 18.00 30.86 -39.39
C ASN A 633 18.58 32.28 -39.49
N ASN A 634 18.32 33.14 -38.50
CA ASN A 634 18.89 34.47 -38.43
C ASN A 634 20.25 34.42 -37.74
N ARG A 635 21.29 34.91 -38.42
CA ARG A 635 22.65 35.01 -37.85
C ARG A 635 22.74 36.11 -36.80
N GLU A 636 21.93 37.15 -36.90
CA GLU A 636 21.87 38.29 -35.97
C GLU A 636 20.70 38.13 -35.00
N PHE A 637 20.82 37.23 -34.03
CA PHE A 637 19.75 36.94 -33.06
C PHE A 637 20.03 37.46 -31.65
N LEU A 638 21.25 37.93 -31.37
CA LEU A 638 21.63 38.42 -30.04
C LEU A 638 21.42 39.94 -29.93
N GLN A 639 20.29 40.35 -29.33
CA GLN A 639 19.88 41.76 -29.22
C GLN A 639 20.47 42.53 -28.02
N ASP A 640 21.17 41.88 -27.08
CA ASP A 640 21.62 42.51 -25.84
C ASP A 640 23.10 42.28 -25.54
N VAL A 641 23.89 43.36 -25.60
CA VAL A 641 25.34 43.38 -25.31
C VAL A 641 25.67 42.82 -23.91
N THR A 642 24.75 42.90 -22.96
CA THR A 642 24.94 42.43 -21.59
C THR A 642 24.34 41.04 -21.38
N GLY A 643 25.17 39.99 -21.43
CA GLY A 643 24.74 38.63 -21.02
C GLY A 643 24.48 37.65 -22.16
N ASN A 644 25.04 37.91 -23.35
CA ASN A 644 25.15 36.95 -24.45
C ASN A 644 25.96 35.70 -24.09
N ARG A 645 26.74 35.74 -23.00
CA ARG A 645 27.57 34.61 -22.52
C ARG A 645 26.84 33.27 -22.38
N ARG A 646 25.51 33.30 -22.21
CA ARG A 646 24.65 32.11 -22.06
C ARG A 646 24.28 31.46 -23.38
N PHE A 647 24.57 32.10 -24.50
CA PHE A 647 24.29 31.56 -25.83
C PHE A 647 25.62 31.19 -26.47
N TRP A 648 25.75 29.94 -26.88
CA TRP A 648 26.89 29.43 -27.63
C TRP A 648 26.48 29.24 -29.08
N PRO A 649 26.52 30.29 -29.92
CA PRO A 649 26.19 30.15 -31.33
C PRO A 649 27.20 29.25 -32.04
N VAL A 650 26.73 28.36 -32.90
CA VAL A 650 27.54 27.55 -33.80
C VAL A 650 26.94 27.67 -35.20
N ASP A 651 27.68 28.31 -36.09
CA ASP A 651 27.33 28.35 -37.51
C ASP A 651 27.46 26.96 -38.13
N THR A 652 26.43 26.57 -38.86
CA THR A 652 26.28 25.30 -39.54
C THR A 652 26.33 25.49 -41.05
N LYS A 653 26.73 24.46 -41.79
CA LYS A 653 26.95 24.49 -43.25
C LYS A 653 27.98 25.55 -43.70
N VAL A 654 28.95 25.83 -42.84
CA VAL A 654 30.16 26.61 -43.20
C VAL A 654 31.02 25.81 -44.17
N GLN A 655 30.98 24.49 -44.04
CA GLN A 655 31.58 23.51 -44.94
C GLN A 655 30.57 22.40 -45.26
N PRO A 656 30.77 21.62 -46.33
CA PRO A 656 29.93 20.45 -46.61
C PRO A 656 30.02 19.44 -45.45
N PRO A 657 28.87 18.97 -44.88
CA PRO A 657 28.88 17.91 -43.89
C PRO A 657 29.39 16.61 -44.51
N ILE A 658 30.19 15.85 -43.77
CA ILE A 658 30.73 14.55 -44.21
C ILE A 658 29.80 13.38 -43.87
N LYS A 659 28.87 13.56 -42.93
CA LYS A 659 27.82 12.61 -42.55
C LYS A 659 26.45 13.28 -42.64
N SER A 660 25.42 12.50 -42.92
CA SER A 660 24.02 12.94 -43.01
C SER A 660 23.25 12.62 -41.73
N VAL A 661 22.60 13.64 -41.14
CA VAL A 661 21.73 13.48 -39.96
C VAL A 661 20.54 12.54 -40.22
N PHE A 662 20.11 12.44 -41.48
CA PHE A 662 18.92 11.67 -41.84
C PHE A 662 19.21 10.17 -42.01
N THR A 663 20.43 9.82 -42.40
CA THR A 663 20.81 8.43 -42.77
C THR A 663 21.89 7.85 -41.87
N ASP A 664 22.89 8.66 -41.47
CA ASP A 664 24.12 8.15 -40.85
C ASP A 664 24.09 8.30 -39.32
N LEU A 665 23.16 9.09 -38.77
CA LEU A 665 22.94 9.23 -37.33
C LEU A 665 21.97 8.13 -36.86
N THR A 666 22.47 6.91 -36.79
CA THR A 666 21.72 5.71 -36.39
C THR A 666 21.55 5.62 -34.87
N GLU A 667 20.68 4.73 -34.40
CA GLU A 667 20.47 4.48 -32.96
C GLU A 667 21.76 4.04 -32.26
N ASP A 668 22.61 3.25 -32.93
CA ASP A 668 23.90 2.81 -32.40
C ASP A 668 24.89 3.97 -32.27
N GLU A 669 24.96 4.85 -33.28
CA GLU A 669 25.83 6.03 -33.24
C GLU A 669 25.36 7.01 -32.15
N ILE A 670 24.05 7.22 -32.00
CA ILE A 670 23.46 7.99 -30.90
C ILE A 670 23.83 7.37 -29.55
N GLY A 671 23.75 6.04 -29.44
CA GLY A 671 24.18 5.29 -28.26
C GLY A 671 25.65 5.54 -27.94
N GLN A 672 26.55 5.52 -28.92
CA GLN A 672 27.98 5.77 -28.70
C GLN A 672 28.29 7.22 -28.31
N VAL A 673 27.61 8.21 -28.92
CA VAL A 673 27.72 9.63 -28.49
C VAL A 673 27.33 9.78 -27.03
N TRP A 674 26.26 9.13 -26.58
CA TRP A 674 25.84 9.19 -25.18
C TRP A 674 26.74 8.38 -24.25
N ALA A 675 27.30 7.26 -24.72
CA ALA A 675 28.24 6.45 -23.96
C ALA A 675 29.56 7.21 -23.68
N GLU A 676 30.08 7.91 -24.70
CA GLU A 676 31.22 8.82 -24.57
C GLU A 676 30.90 9.95 -23.57
N ALA A 677 29.71 10.56 -23.68
CA ALA A 677 29.31 11.65 -22.80
C ALA A 677 29.23 11.19 -21.33
N LEU A 678 28.73 9.98 -21.09
CA LEU A 678 28.70 9.36 -19.77
C LEU A 678 30.11 9.06 -19.25
N TYR A 679 31.02 8.60 -20.12
CA TYR A 679 32.42 8.41 -19.76
C TYR A 679 33.07 9.72 -19.33
N LEU A 680 32.93 10.79 -20.12
CA LEU A 680 33.46 12.12 -19.81
C LEU A 680 32.88 12.69 -18.50
N TYR A 681 31.57 12.54 -18.28
CA TYR A 681 30.92 12.91 -17.02
C TYR A 681 31.53 12.17 -15.81
N LYS A 682 31.70 10.85 -15.92
CA LYS A 682 32.31 10.02 -14.86
C LYS A 682 33.76 10.41 -14.57
N HIS A 683 34.46 10.94 -15.58
CA HIS A 683 35.82 11.49 -15.46
C HIS A 683 35.85 12.98 -15.07
N ASN A 684 34.73 13.52 -14.59
CA ASN A 684 34.60 14.89 -14.07
C ASN A 684 34.91 15.99 -15.09
N GLU A 685 34.54 15.80 -16.36
CA GLU A 685 34.63 16.84 -17.38
C GLU A 685 33.97 18.15 -16.91
N PRO A 686 34.68 19.28 -16.86
CA PRO A 686 34.11 20.56 -16.40
C PRO A 686 32.99 21.03 -17.33
N LEU A 687 31.87 21.52 -16.79
CA LEU A 687 30.74 22.01 -17.60
C LEU A 687 30.83 23.48 -18.02
N HIS A 688 31.89 24.18 -17.60
CA HIS A 688 32.19 25.56 -17.99
C HIS A 688 33.34 25.60 -18.99
N LEU A 689 33.43 26.69 -19.75
CA LEU A 689 34.53 26.94 -20.66
C LEU A 689 35.76 27.40 -19.88
N SER A 690 36.96 27.07 -20.36
CA SER A 690 38.19 27.65 -19.82
C SER A 690 38.30 29.12 -20.24
N PRO A 691 39.10 29.96 -19.56
CA PRO A 691 39.26 31.38 -19.91
C PRO A 691 39.62 31.61 -21.37
N GLU A 692 40.45 30.75 -21.96
CA GLU A 692 40.87 30.85 -23.37
C GLU A 692 39.69 30.60 -24.33
N ILE A 693 38.87 29.59 -24.03
CA ILE A 693 37.68 29.27 -24.85
C ILE A 693 36.55 30.29 -24.61
N GLU A 694 36.46 30.89 -23.43
CA GLU A 694 35.53 32.00 -23.17
C GLU A 694 35.82 33.23 -24.05
N GLU A 695 37.10 33.53 -24.35
CA GLU A 695 37.47 34.59 -25.28
C GLU A 695 37.02 34.29 -26.72
N LEU A 696 37.20 33.04 -27.17
CA LEU A 696 36.70 32.60 -28.48
C LEU A 696 35.16 32.65 -28.53
N ALA A 697 34.49 32.22 -27.46
CA ALA A 697 33.03 32.28 -27.36
C ALA A 697 32.52 33.72 -27.40
N ALA A 698 33.22 34.67 -26.77
CA ALA A 698 32.86 36.08 -26.79
C ALA A 698 33.00 36.69 -28.20
N ALA A 699 34.02 36.28 -28.97
CA ALA A 699 34.19 36.69 -30.36
C ALA A 699 33.03 36.18 -31.23
N GLU A 700 32.70 34.89 -31.16
CA GLU A 700 31.57 34.29 -31.90
C GLU A 700 30.23 34.94 -31.49
N GLN A 701 30.00 35.17 -30.19
CA GLN A 701 28.80 35.90 -29.72
C GLN A 701 28.70 37.33 -30.26
N GLN A 702 29.83 37.99 -30.52
CA GLN A 702 29.86 39.33 -31.08
C GLN A 702 29.53 39.32 -32.58
N GLU A 703 29.96 38.30 -33.33
CA GLU A 703 29.60 38.11 -34.74
C GLU A 703 28.10 37.86 -34.93
N HIS A 704 27.44 37.28 -33.93
CA HIS A 704 26.00 37.01 -33.93
C HIS A 704 25.14 38.09 -33.24
N ALA A 705 25.77 39.20 -32.82
CA ALA A 705 25.07 40.35 -32.26
C ALA A 705 24.37 41.15 -33.35
N GLU A 706 23.17 41.66 -33.05
CA GLU A 706 22.44 42.56 -33.95
C GLU A 706 23.29 43.79 -34.28
N TRP A 707 23.45 44.07 -35.57
CA TRP A 707 24.20 45.23 -36.05
C TRP A 707 23.28 46.45 -36.12
N ASP A 708 23.66 47.55 -35.45
CA ASP A 708 22.93 48.82 -35.55
C ASP A 708 23.45 49.60 -36.76
N ASP A 709 22.58 49.97 -37.71
CA ASP A 709 22.95 50.74 -38.91
C ASP A 709 23.72 52.04 -38.61
N ARG A 710 23.52 52.63 -37.42
CA ARG A 710 24.25 53.85 -36.98
C ARG A 710 25.71 53.58 -36.64
N THR A 711 26.15 52.32 -36.57
CA THR A 711 27.52 51.95 -36.21
C THR A 711 28.53 52.60 -37.14
N GLY A 712 28.27 52.60 -38.46
CA GLY A 712 29.15 53.24 -39.45
C GLY A 712 29.25 54.75 -39.26
N GLU A 713 28.11 55.43 -39.06
CA GLU A 713 28.05 56.89 -38.84
C GLU A 713 28.80 57.29 -37.55
N ILE A 714 28.58 56.53 -36.47
CA ILE A 714 29.24 56.80 -35.18
C ILE A 714 30.74 56.51 -35.29
N GLN A 715 31.15 55.44 -35.96
CA GLN A 715 32.56 55.15 -36.19
C GLN A 715 33.24 56.28 -36.97
N GLN A 716 32.63 56.75 -38.06
CA GLN A 716 33.11 57.90 -38.82
C GLN A 716 33.23 59.16 -37.94
N TYR A 717 32.21 59.46 -37.14
CA TYR A 717 32.28 60.58 -36.18
C TYR A 717 33.47 60.42 -35.23
N LEU A 718 33.65 59.23 -34.65
CA LEU A 718 34.72 58.94 -33.68
C LEU A 718 36.11 59.05 -34.30
N ASP A 719 36.27 58.61 -35.55
CA ASP A 719 37.53 58.56 -36.29
C ASP A 719 37.86 59.88 -37.01
N THR A 720 36.89 60.78 -37.17
CA THR A 720 37.15 62.13 -37.68
C THR A 720 38.15 62.87 -36.78
N LEU A 721 39.27 63.30 -37.36
CA LEU A 721 40.28 64.10 -36.67
C LEU A 721 39.70 65.47 -36.34
N LEU A 722 39.96 65.96 -35.13
CA LEU A 722 39.48 67.23 -34.62
C LEU A 722 40.54 68.33 -34.80
N PRO A 723 40.12 69.60 -34.89
CA PRO A 723 40.98 70.75 -34.65
C PRO A 723 41.65 70.70 -33.26
N ASP A 724 42.51 71.66 -32.96
CA ASP A 724 43.20 71.76 -31.67
C ASP A 724 42.25 71.46 -30.47
N PRO A 725 42.58 70.52 -29.56
CA PRO A 725 41.66 70.07 -28.52
C PRO A 725 41.23 71.13 -27.51
N GLU A 726 42.06 72.17 -27.26
CA GLU A 726 41.68 73.27 -26.37
C GLU A 726 40.68 74.20 -27.07
N THR A 727 40.94 74.49 -28.34
CA THR A 727 40.08 75.29 -29.19
C THR A 727 38.72 74.61 -29.40
N TRP A 728 38.73 73.32 -29.75
CA TRP A 728 37.51 72.53 -29.98
C TRP A 728 36.58 72.52 -28.77
N ARG A 729 37.14 72.41 -27.55
CA ARG A 729 36.37 72.42 -26.30
C ARG A 729 35.69 73.75 -25.98
N ASN A 730 36.19 74.86 -26.53
CA ASN A 730 35.65 76.20 -26.30
C ASN A 730 34.62 76.64 -27.35
N ILE A 731 34.44 75.86 -28.41
CA ILE A 731 33.44 76.11 -29.45
C ILE A 731 32.06 75.61 -28.99
N LYS A 732 31.00 76.37 -29.29
CA LYS A 732 29.62 76.00 -28.99
C LYS A 732 29.18 74.76 -29.76
N VAL A 733 28.24 74.00 -29.21
CA VAL A 733 27.78 72.74 -29.83
C VAL A 733 27.21 72.99 -31.23
N GLU A 734 26.49 74.10 -31.43
CA GLU A 734 25.90 74.48 -32.72
C GLU A 734 26.97 74.73 -33.80
N ASP A 735 28.10 75.35 -33.42
CA ASP A 735 29.22 75.58 -34.31
C ASP A 735 29.96 74.28 -34.65
N ARG A 736 30.11 73.35 -33.68
CA ARG A 736 30.67 72.01 -33.93
C ARG A 736 29.81 71.20 -34.88
N GLN A 737 28.48 71.28 -34.75
CA GLN A 737 27.54 70.64 -35.68
C GLN A 737 27.72 71.19 -37.10
N GLY A 738 27.85 72.52 -37.24
CA GLY A 738 28.09 73.18 -38.52
C GLY A 738 29.37 72.68 -39.20
N TRP A 739 30.44 72.47 -38.42
CA TRP A 739 31.71 71.93 -38.91
C TRP A 739 31.56 70.51 -39.49
N TYR A 740 30.83 69.61 -38.82
CA TYR A 740 30.57 68.27 -39.34
C TYR A 740 29.72 68.24 -40.62
N ARG A 741 28.91 69.27 -40.87
CA ARG A 741 28.07 69.39 -42.07
C ARG A 741 28.75 70.13 -43.22
N GLY A 742 30.03 70.49 -43.08
CA GLY A 742 30.79 71.24 -44.09
C GLY A 742 30.36 72.71 -44.24
N GLY A 743 29.71 73.29 -43.22
CA GLY A 743 29.29 74.68 -43.20
C GLY A 743 30.37 75.64 -42.69
N THR A 744 30.31 76.91 -43.09
CA THR A 744 31.09 78.01 -42.50
C THR A 744 30.62 78.28 -41.07
N SER A 745 31.45 77.94 -40.08
CA SER A 745 31.31 78.41 -38.70
C SER A 745 31.92 79.81 -38.58
N THR A 746 31.32 80.66 -37.75
CA THR A 746 31.86 82.00 -37.41
C THR A 746 33.22 81.95 -36.69
N PHE A 747 33.63 80.78 -36.19
CA PHE A 747 34.85 80.59 -35.38
C PHE A 747 35.86 79.62 -35.99
N LEU A 748 35.47 78.83 -37.00
CA LEU A 748 36.35 77.91 -37.72
C LEU A 748 36.28 78.22 -39.21
N THR A 749 37.38 78.71 -39.79
CA THR A 749 37.49 78.79 -41.25
C THR A 749 37.55 77.38 -41.81
N VAL A 750 36.95 77.17 -42.98
CA VAL A 750 36.73 75.88 -43.67
C VAL A 750 38.03 75.09 -43.97
N GLN A 751 39.21 75.58 -43.55
CA GLN A 751 40.52 75.03 -43.87
C GLN A 751 41.35 74.51 -42.67
N GLU A 752 40.83 74.51 -41.43
CA GLU A 752 41.50 73.75 -40.37
C GLU A 752 41.22 72.25 -40.55
N HIS A 753 42.09 71.58 -41.32
CA HIS A 753 42.13 70.13 -41.36
C HIS A 753 42.35 69.62 -39.94
N GLY A 754 41.40 68.84 -39.42
CA GLY A 754 41.55 68.22 -38.11
C GLY A 754 42.81 67.37 -38.07
N THR A 755 43.62 67.57 -37.04
CA THR A 755 44.92 66.89 -36.86
C THR A 755 44.96 66.02 -35.61
N HIS A 756 43.98 66.16 -34.72
CA HIS A 756 43.98 65.51 -33.42
C HIS A 756 42.95 64.41 -33.33
N GLN A 757 43.39 63.20 -32.98
CA GLN A 757 42.48 62.08 -32.83
C GLN A 757 41.65 62.19 -31.55
N ARG A 758 40.35 61.92 -31.64
CA ARG A 758 39.47 61.84 -30.48
C ARG A 758 39.82 60.63 -29.62
N ASN A 759 40.24 60.88 -28.39
CA ASN A 759 40.59 59.85 -27.41
C ASN A 759 39.54 59.65 -26.31
N VAL A 760 38.64 60.62 -26.13
CA VAL A 760 37.58 60.62 -25.12
C VAL A 760 36.29 61.13 -25.76
N VAL A 761 35.18 60.48 -25.47
CA VAL A 761 33.85 60.86 -25.99
C VAL A 761 32.76 60.54 -24.97
N SER A 762 31.67 61.28 -25.00
CA SER A 762 30.44 60.98 -24.25
C SER A 762 29.28 60.71 -25.19
N VAL A 763 28.27 59.99 -24.69
CA VAL A 763 27.03 59.76 -25.45
C VAL A 763 26.31 61.08 -25.73
N SER A 764 26.41 62.06 -24.83
CA SER A 764 25.87 63.40 -25.06
C SER A 764 26.54 64.09 -26.24
N GLU A 765 27.88 64.00 -26.38
CA GLU A 765 28.60 64.54 -27.53
C GLU A 765 28.14 63.91 -28.84
N ILE A 766 28.12 62.58 -28.93
CA ILE A 766 27.68 61.86 -30.14
C ILE A 766 26.22 62.22 -30.48
N TRP A 767 25.35 62.23 -29.47
CA TRP A 767 23.94 62.53 -29.68
C TRP A 767 23.72 63.96 -30.13
N ARG A 768 24.36 64.90 -29.44
CA ARG A 768 24.13 66.33 -29.67
C ARG A 768 24.92 66.88 -30.84
N GLU A 769 26.06 66.32 -31.21
CA GLU A 769 26.87 66.87 -32.30
C GLU A 769 26.54 66.20 -33.64
N MET A 770 26.03 64.96 -33.63
CA MET A 770 25.77 64.19 -34.85
C MET A 770 24.32 63.71 -35.01
N LEU A 771 23.67 63.19 -33.97
CA LEU A 771 22.37 62.48 -34.11
C LEU A 771 21.10 63.33 -33.85
N GLN A 772 21.20 64.65 -33.61
CA GLN A 772 20.07 65.47 -33.14
C GLN A 772 18.86 65.53 -34.08
N ASP A 773 19.07 65.47 -35.40
CA ASP A 773 17.99 65.66 -36.39
C ASP A 773 16.96 64.51 -36.41
N ARG A 774 17.22 63.43 -35.67
CA ARG A 774 16.35 62.24 -35.67
C ARG A 774 15.30 62.29 -34.57
N GLN A 775 15.68 62.49 -33.30
CA GLN A 775 14.79 62.53 -32.13
C GLN A 775 15.45 63.20 -30.90
N PRO A 776 14.66 63.71 -29.92
CA PRO A 776 15.20 64.20 -28.65
C PRO A 776 15.92 63.09 -27.87
N MET A 777 16.96 63.47 -27.12
CA MET A 777 17.77 62.53 -26.34
C MET A 777 16.93 61.89 -25.22
N SER A 778 16.69 60.58 -25.32
CA SER A 778 15.95 59.80 -24.31
C SER A 778 16.84 58.69 -23.73
N LYS A 779 16.46 58.15 -22.56
CA LYS A 779 17.13 56.96 -21.99
C LYS A 779 17.08 55.75 -22.91
N ALA A 780 16.03 55.61 -23.72
CA ALA A 780 15.89 54.50 -24.66
C ALA A 780 16.87 54.62 -25.83
N ASN A 781 16.98 55.81 -26.43
CA ASN A 781 17.76 55.98 -27.65
C ASN A 781 19.27 56.14 -27.39
N THR A 782 19.65 56.66 -26.21
CA THR A 782 21.06 56.72 -25.78
C THR A 782 21.65 55.34 -25.47
N LYS A 783 20.81 54.35 -25.13
CA LYS A 783 21.24 52.96 -24.90
C LYS A 783 21.91 52.35 -26.14
N HIS A 784 21.41 52.65 -27.34
CA HIS A 784 21.99 52.12 -28.57
C HIS A 784 23.38 52.71 -28.85
N VAL A 785 23.60 54.00 -28.55
CA VAL A 785 24.94 54.61 -28.65
C VAL A 785 25.91 53.97 -27.64
N HIS A 786 25.45 53.63 -26.43
CA HIS A 786 26.26 52.88 -25.47
C HIS A 786 26.66 51.49 -26.02
N THR A 787 25.74 50.76 -26.63
CA THR A 787 25.98 49.47 -27.27
C THR A 787 27.03 49.58 -28.38
N ILE A 788 26.86 50.53 -29.29
CA ILE A 788 27.76 50.75 -30.43
C ILE A 788 29.18 51.08 -29.95
N LEU A 789 29.32 51.97 -28.95
CA LEU A 789 30.63 52.28 -28.37
C LEU A 789 31.32 51.05 -27.78
N GLN A 790 30.57 50.16 -27.13
CA GLN A 790 31.11 48.91 -26.61
C GLN A 790 31.52 47.94 -27.73
N GLN A 791 30.69 47.78 -28.76
CA GLN A 791 30.99 46.96 -29.94
C GLN A 791 32.26 47.46 -30.66
N LEU A 792 32.46 48.77 -30.74
CA LEU A 792 33.67 49.39 -31.30
C LEU A 792 34.90 49.37 -30.35
N GLY A 793 34.78 48.74 -29.17
CA GLY A 793 35.88 48.56 -28.22
C GLY A 793 36.19 49.74 -27.29
N TRP A 794 35.35 50.78 -27.27
CA TRP A 794 35.53 51.93 -26.38
C TRP A 794 35.18 51.59 -24.93
N LYS A 795 36.05 51.96 -23.99
CA LYS A 795 35.90 51.60 -22.57
C LYS A 795 35.29 52.74 -21.75
N GLN A 796 34.16 52.48 -21.10
CA GLN A 796 33.51 53.45 -20.21
C GLN A 796 34.35 53.70 -18.94
N GLN A 797 34.49 54.96 -18.55
CA GLN A 797 35.16 55.36 -17.31
C GLN A 797 34.18 55.38 -16.13
N LYS A 798 34.65 54.95 -14.94
CA LYS A 798 33.84 54.89 -13.72
C LYS A 798 33.38 56.27 -13.24
N ASN A 799 34.25 57.26 -13.33
CA ASN A 799 34.00 58.61 -12.79
C ASN A 799 33.54 59.55 -13.92
N PRO A 800 32.38 60.22 -13.76
CA PRO A 800 31.97 61.28 -14.68
C PRO A 800 33.00 62.41 -14.73
N ARG A 801 33.20 63.00 -15.90
CA ARG A 801 34.08 64.16 -16.11
C ARG A 801 33.26 65.29 -16.74
N TYR A 802 33.72 66.53 -16.55
CA TYR A 802 33.11 67.67 -17.22
C TYR A 802 33.51 67.67 -18.70
N VAL A 803 32.52 67.82 -19.58
CA VAL A 803 32.67 67.73 -21.03
C VAL A 803 32.06 68.98 -21.66
N SER A 804 32.77 70.11 -21.59
CA SER A 804 32.38 71.38 -22.23
C SER A 804 30.88 71.71 -22.01
N GLU A 805 30.17 72.18 -23.04
CA GLU A 805 28.73 72.47 -23.11
C GLU A 805 27.81 71.27 -22.77
N HIS A 806 28.34 70.05 -22.68
CA HIS A 806 27.57 68.85 -22.31
C HIS A 806 27.52 68.63 -20.78
N GLY A 807 28.27 69.40 -20.00
CA GLY A 807 28.27 69.29 -18.53
C GLY A 807 28.99 68.03 -18.01
N ARG A 808 28.63 67.57 -16.80
CA ARG A 808 29.22 66.34 -16.21
C ARG A 808 28.64 65.09 -16.86
N GLN A 809 29.45 64.40 -17.66
CA GLN A 809 29.06 63.21 -18.41
C GLN A 809 29.93 62.00 -18.05
N ARG A 810 29.37 60.80 -18.21
CA ARG A 810 30.17 59.57 -18.25
C ARG A 810 30.83 59.47 -19.63
N VAL A 811 32.15 59.29 -19.63
CA VAL A 811 32.96 59.28 -20.85
C VAL A 811 33.47 57.88 -21.17
N TYR A 812 33.74 57.68 -22.45
CA TYR A 812 34.34 56.50 -23.04
C TYR A 812 35.73 56.88 -23.54
N VAL A 813 36.69 55.97 -23.39
CA VAL A 813 38.08 56.16 -23.81
C VAL A 813 38.40 55.17 -24.93
N ARG A 814 39.06 55.67 -25.97
CA ARG A 814 39.50 54.87 -27.12
C ARG A 814 40.47 53.75 -26.67
N PRO A 815 40.33 52.52 -27.18
CA PRO A 815 41.27 51.45 -26.88
C PRO A 815 42.69 51.77 -27.39
N LYS A 816 43.72 51.38 -26.64
CA LYS A 816 45.12 51.57 -27.03
C LYS A 816 45.42 50.77 -28.31
N GLY A 817 45.92 51.43 -29.36
CA GLY A 817 46.33 50.78 -30.63
C GLY A 817 45.48 51.13 -31.86
N GLN A 818 44.29 51.72 -31.70
CA GLN A 818 43.50 52.24 -32.81
C GLN A 818 43.92 53.68 -33.14
N LEU A 819 45.03 53.89 -33.85
CA LEU A 819 45.41 55.21 -34.38
C LEU A 819 44.85 55.38 -35.80
N VAL A 820 44.19 56.50 -36.10
CA VAL A 820 43.78 56.83 -37.47
C VAL A 820 45.04 57.18 -38.27
N GLN A 821 45.36 56.43 -39.33
CA GLN A 821 46.50 56.73 -40.20
C GLN A 821 46.21 58.00 -41.01
N VAL A 822 47.07 59.02 -40.90
CA VAL A 822 46.98 60.23 -41.71
C VAL A 822 47.53 59.91 -43.10
N GLN A 823 46.67 59.78 -44.12
CA GLN A 823 47.12 59.80 -45.51
C GLN A 823 47.50 61.25 -45.87
N LYS A 824 48.79 61.50 -46.11
CA LYS A 824 49.23 62.70 -46.82
C LYS A 824 48.88 62.53 -48.30
N SER A 825 47.87 63.26 -48.78
CA SER A 825 47.60 63.38 -50.21
C SER A 825 48.55 64.42 -50.81
N ASP A 826 49.53 63.97 -51.60
CA ASP A 826 50.21 64.81 -52.57
C ASP A 826 49.25 65.12 -53.72
N ASN A 827 49.22 66.39 -54.13
CA ASN A 827 48.46 66.88 -55.29
C ASN A 827 48.87 66.15 -56.57
N ASN A 828 47.88 65.72 -57.37
CA ASN A 828 47.87 65.96 -58.81
C ASN A 828 46.49 65.68 -59.44
N ASP A 829 46.07 66.63 -60.27
CA ASP A 829 44.89 66.62 -61.13
C ASP A 829 44.78 65.36 -62.01
N GLN A 830 43.55 64.89 -62.26
CA GLN A 830 43.06 64.70 -63.63
C GLN A 830 41.54 64.44 -63.71
N ILE A 831 40.92 65.22 -64.59
CA ILE A 831 39.56 65.18 -65.13
C ILE A 831 39.26 63.81 -65.77
N PHE A 832 38.05 63.27 -65.60
CA PHE A 832 37.29 62.63 -66.70
C PHE A 832 35.78 62.58 -66.41
N THR A 833 35.02 62.89 -67.46
CA THR A 833 33.58 63.03 -67.58
C THR A 833 32.87 61.70 -67.89
N ASP A 834 31.53 61.78 -67.91
CA ASP A 834 30.60 61.10 -68.82
C ASP A 834 29.80 59.85 -68.38
N ASN A 835 28.49 60.11 -68.21
CA ASN A 835 27.39 59.67 -69.10
C ASN A 835 26.48 58.47 -68.76
N ASN A 836 25.20 58.76 -69.02
CA ASN A 836 24.08 57.91 -69.48
C ASN A 836 23.39 56.98 -68.47
N ALA A 837 22.08 56.75 -68.49
CA ALA A 837 20.92 57.34 -69.19
C ALA A 837 19.67 56.70 -68.55
N VAL A 838 18.67 57.48 -68.11
CA VAL A 838 17.30 57.58 -68.64
C VAL A 838 16.77 56.36 -69.42
N SER A 839 15.67 55.76 -68.92
CA SER A 839 14.47 55.54 -69.75
C SER A 839 13.24 55.24 -68.90
N ASP A 840 12.25 56.12 -69.03
CA ASP A 840 10.83 55.99 -68.68
C ASP A 840 10.19 54.69 -69.23
N ASN A 841 9.19 54.12 -68.54
CA ASN A 841 7.79 54.43 -68.85
C ASN A 841 6.77 53.70 -67.98
N LYS A 842 5.62 54.35 -67.88
CA LYS A 842 4.53 54.23 -66.92
C LYS A 842 3.33 53.48 -67.59
N PRO A 843 2.08 53.49 -67.07
CA PRO A 843 1.39 52.39 -66.38
C PRO A 843 0.07 51.96 -67.08
N GLN A 844 -0.73 51.04 -66.50
CA GLN A 844 -2.22 50.98 -66.55
C GLN A 844 -2.72 49.72 -65.82
N LYS A 845 -3.49 49.85 -64.73
CA LYS A 845 -4.96 50.00 -64.59
C LYS A 845 -5.79 48.72 -64.80
N SER A 846 -6.37 48.29 -63.66
CA SER A 846 -7.77 47.87 -63.44
C SER A 846 -8.47 46.90 -64.41
N ASN A 847 -8.96 45.77 -63.88
CA ASN A 847 -10.39 45.51 -63.93
C ASN A 847 -10.86 44.50 -62.86
N ARG A 848 -11.99 44.84 -62.24
CA ARG A 848 -12.88 43.98 -61.45
C ARG A 848 -13.65 43.05 -62.40
N GLN A 849 -13.95 41.82 -61.96
CA GLN A 849 -15.24 41.20 -62.24
C GLN A 849 -15.64 40.17 -61.15
N GLN A 850 -16.87 40.38 -60.67
CA GLN A 850 -17.85 39.48 -60.05
C GLN A 850 -17.85 38.05 -60.63
N SER A 851 -18.47 36.99 -60.11
CA SER A 851 -19.19 36.57 -58.90
C SER A 851 -19.70 35.15 -59.17
N ASN A 852 -20.01 34.37 -58.13
CA ASN A 852 -20.91 33.19 -58.11
C ASN A 852 -20.40 31.86 -58.70
N ASN A 853 -20.23 30.83 -57.86
CA ASN A 853 -21.29 29.83 -57.62
C ASN A 853 -20.87 28.73 -56.61
N ARG A 854 -21.71 28.56 -55.58
CA ARG A 854 -22.34 27.31 -55.08
C ARG A 854 -21.50 26.06 -54.73
N THR A 855 -21.56 25.75 -53.42
CA THR A 855 -21.91 24.45 -52.77
C THR A 855 -21.26 23.15 -53.27
N GLN A 856 -20.45 22.53 -52.40
CA GLN A 856 -20.89 21.47 -51.48
C GLN A 856 -19.99 21.44 -50.24
#